data_AF-A0A0Q9ZHL8-F1
#
_entry.id   AF-A0A0Q9ZHL8-F1
#
_cell.length_a   1.000
_cell.length_b   1.000
_cell.length_c   1.000
_cell.angle_alpha   90.00
_cell.angle_beta   90.00
_cell.angle_gamma   90.00
#
_symmetry.space_group_name_H-M   'P 1'
#
loop_
_entity.id
_entity.type
_entity.pdbx_description
1 polymer ?
#
loop_
_entity_poly.entity_id
_entity_poly.type
_entity_poly.pdbx_seq_one_letter_code
_entity_poly.pdbx_strand_id
1 'polypeptide(L)'
;MSEISNIIKYTFSLCSNKLNFFGDVYLEEEGQLLSYDEKRIIGRNAYNKLLIETNAAFEEEENLIEAENNLLLAFVFSFSDDQSNFWESKNLNFYESLLIVEEGIINSSTIENESNGKTDYQQAIILWEDIDLVELMYSDDEECFFRFYYKNETHHSDIYTGEFCTDDLETCRILNDLFNEIVDYKKQISFASINEHNESKTKIIDLIENNNFKEALNTLDDFRNTYEVEDISYENTIFYYINRTLSLINLEEFEEALKVIDRYIEKYPDNDEAPPYSYELKGEILMKTNNFLPAINYLAKSEENYEEAKYKKDAFILKEESYSKLKQVFSDISYNQRKLIFIGEDIHSTKSNEIVILKKNDLPLNIKFPIGHPHLNEIYTCHPHKQNLYLPLKDYSEELFLDRINEFSYLLQCLGAKSLEISSSKSNSSDQKATSSTEVDAKIDYKINSAHVNYKGENTENTLIDGKLKISKKQVFKPVKAPFVPTNLIWYHSDLNWQRLVDQRLNGNIMAHNEIISSSQSENISSHELKQIDAELKLLLPKIGVTYNGENEIATSSKNTHEWILTVEFEDVENLQPNKNIESKLLIDENNNNKEIDTNLKKYREDVLVMIEDDGIIDDMERNILNRKIKRYGISEEDALIIENEILTTGYAENELNYIQEIKEFLEDGGISNIERKILDRYALKFGVDKDKQIEIDKIFIN
;
A
#
# COMPACT_ATOMS: atom_id res chain seq x y z
N MET A 1 -44.72 17.44 13.06
CA MET A 1 -46.08 16.86 12.84
C MET A 1 -47.16 17.34 13.82
N SER A 2 -46.88 17.85 15.03
CA SER A 2 -47.93 18.29 15.98
C SER A 2 -48.13 19.81 16.10
N GLU A 3 -47.45 20.64 15.32
CA GLU A 3 -47.54 22.11 15.44
C GLU A 3 -48.06 22.82 14.17
N ILE A 4 -48.11 22.15 13.00
CA ILE A 4 -48.74 22.71 11.79
C ILE A 4 -50.27 22.69 11.88
N SER A 5 -50.86 21.87 12.77
CA SER A 5 -52.30 21.84 13.03
C SER A 5 -52.85 23.14 13.63
N ASN A 6 -51.99 24.10 13.97
CA ASN A 6 -52.36 25.39 14.55
C ASN A 6 -52.19 26.57 13.58
N ILE A 7 -51.84 26.34 12.30
CA ILE A 7 -51.99 27.38 11.28
C ILE A 7 -53.50 27.55 11.04
N ILE A 8 -54.05 28.38 11.91
CA ILE A 8 -55.30 29.16 11.87
C ILE A 8 -56.24 28.73 10.74
N LYS A 9 -57.39 28.19 11.15
CA LYS A 9 -58.55 27.88 10.31
C LYS A 9 -59.07 29.16 9.65
N TYR A 10 -58.44 29.61 8.56
CA TYR A 10 -58.91 30.75 7.81
C TYR A 10 -60.14 30.35 6.99
N THR A 11 -61.29 30.88 7.35
CA THR A 11 -62.55 30.67 6.62
C THR A 11 -62.76 31.87 5.71
N PHE A 12 -62.44 31.75 4.42
CA PHE A 12 -62.60 32.83 3.44
C PHE A 12 -63.89 32.66 2.64
N SER A 13 -64.70 33.71 2.48
CA SER A 13 -65.77 33.72 1.48
C SER A 13 -65.27 34.30 0.18
N LEU A 14 -64.96 33.43 -0.79
CA LEU A 14 -64.58 33.84 -2.14
C LEU A 14 -65.84 34.22 -2.92
N CYS A 15 -65.95 35.48 -3.33
CA CYS A 15 -67.01 35.97 -4.19
C CYS A 15 -66.45 37.06 -5.10
N SER A 16 -66.19 36.75 -6.37
CA SER A 16 -66.04 37.79 -7.40
C SER A 16 -67.36 37.98 -8.15
N ASN A 17 -67.81 39.23 -8.25
CA ASN A 17 -69.09 39.62 -8.86
C ASN A 17 -68.99 39.89 -10.37
N LYS A 18 -67.87 39.56 -11.05
CA LYS A 18 -67.64 40.05 -12.44
C LYS A 18 -67.42 39.04 -13.55
N LEU A 19 -67.21 37.75 -13.31
CA LEU A 19 -67.20 36.72 -14.36
C LEU A 19 -67.93 35.46 -13.86
N ASN A 20 -68.44 34.61 -14.77
CA ASN A 20 -69.06 33.35 -14.39
C ASN A 20 -67.98 32.38 -13.87
N PHE A 21 -67.61 32.52 -12.59
CA PHE A 21 -66.58 31.72 -11.93
C PHE A 21 -67.15 30.40 -11.41
N PHE A 22 -66.44 29.30 -11.66
CA PHE A 22 -66.61 28.01 -10.98
C PHE A 22 -65.22 27.54 -10.54
N GLY A 23 -64.97 27.51 -9.25
CA GLY A 23 -63.73 27.00 -8.67
C GLY A 23 -63.98 26.47 -7.26
N ASP A 24 -63.29 25.38 -6.91
CA ASP A 24 -63.37 24.75 -5.61
C ASP A 24 -62.05 24.99 -4.87
N VAL A 25 -62.12 25.35 -3.58
CA VAL A 25 -60.95 25.42 -2.68
C VAL A 25 -60.95 24.17 -1.80
N TYR A 26 -59.79 23.52 -1.72
CA TYR A 26 -59.60 22.36 -0.86
C TYR A 26 -58.55 22.65 0.21
N LEU A 27 -58.88 22.35 1.47
CA LEU A 27 -57.99 22.40 2.61
C LEU A 27 -57.86 20.98 3.19
N GLU A 28 -56.64 20.58 3.54
CA GLU A 28 -56.40 19.31 4.23
C GLU A 28 -56.63 19.45 5.75
N GLU A 29 -57.66 18.77 6.28
CA GLU A 29 -57.93 18.65 7.71
C GLU A 29 -57.87 17.15 8.08
N GLU A 30 -56.90 16.74 8.89
CA GLU A 30 -56.74 15.36 9.40
C GLU A 30 -56.76 14.25 8.31
N GLY A 31 -56.13 14.50 7.16
CA GLY A 31 -56.09 13.55 6.04
C GLY A 31 -57.37 13.51 5.18
N GLN A 32 -58.25 14.50 5.31
CA GLN A 32 -59.43 14.70 4.46
C GLN A 32 -59.41 16.09 3.81
N LEU A 33 -59.72 16.15 2.52
CA LEU A 33 -59.84 17.41 1.78
C LEU A 33 -61.28 17.93 1.87
N LEU A 34 -61.47 19.13 2.44
CA LEU A 34 -62.78 19.77 2.58
C LEU A 34 -62.97 20.86 1.51
N SER A 35 -64.09 20.80 0.77
CA SER A 35 -64.57 21.86 -0.13
C SER A 35 -65.24 23.00 0.65
N TYR A 36 -64.98 24.25 0.28
CA TYR A 36 -65.59 25.43 0.88
C TYR A 36 -67.13 25.43 0.87
N ASP A 37 -67.74 24.92 -0.21
CA ASP A 37 -69.19 24.69 -0.24
C ASP A 37 -69.45 23.35 0.46
N GLU A 38 -69.94 23.35 1.70
CA GLU A 38 -70.08 22.22 2.66
C GLU A 38 -70.91 21.00 2.16
N LYS A 39 -71.06 20.79 0.85
CA LYS A 39 -71.82 19.72 0.20
C LYS A 39 -71.00 18.77 -0.67
N ARG A 40 -69.67 18.94 -0.81
CA ARG A 40 -68.83 18.01 -1.58
C ARG A 40 -67.56 17.62 -0.83
N ILE A 41 -67.55 16.43 -0.24
CA ILE A 41 -66.31 15.74 0.12
C ILE A 41 -65.72 15.21 -1.19
N ILE A 42 -64.56 15.71 -1.60
CA ILE A 42 -63.80 15.06 -2.67
C ILE A 42 -63.02 13.91 -2.04
N GLY A 43 -63.42 12.69 -2.38
CA GLY A 43 -62.66 11.51 -1.99
C GLY A 43 -61.26 11.56 -2.60
N ARG A 44 -60.25 11.08 -1.86
CA ARG A 44 -58.83 11.01 -2.25
C ARG A 44 -58.58 10.53 -3.70
N ASN A 45 -59.47 9.69 -4.23
CA ASN A 45 -59.42 9.22 -5.62
C ASN A 45 -59.66 10.32 -6.68
N ALA A 46 -60.56 11.27 -6.43
CA ALA A 46 -60.80 12.39 -7.34
C ALA A 46 -59.70 13.45 -7.24
N TYR A 47 -59.13 13.63 -6.05
CA TYR A 47 -57.91 14.41 -5.83
C TYR A 47 -56.70 13.82 -6.59
N ASN A 48 -56.40 12.54 -6.37
CA ASN A 48 -55.31 11.85 -7.09
C ASN A 48 -55.53 11.92 -8.61
N LYS A 49 -56.79 11.93 -9.06
CA LYS A 49 -57.11 12.06 -10.49
C LYS A 49 -56.79 13.46 -11.03
N LEU A 50 -57.13 14.54 -10.30
CA LEU A 50 -56.73 15.92 -10.66
C LEU A 50 -55.20 16.06 -10.71
N LEU A 51 -54.51 15.47 -9.74
CA LEU A 51 -53.06 15.46 -9.65
C LEU A 51 -52.40 14.67 -10.77
N ILE A 52 -52.97 13.51 -11.14
CA ILE A 52 -52.55 12.69 -12.28
C ILE A 52 -52.85 13.40 -13.60
N GLU A 53 -54.01 14.04 -13.77
CA GLU A 53 -54.34 14.80 -14.98
C GLU A 53 -53.44 16.04 -15.12
N THR A 54 -53.08 16.67 -14.00
CA THR A 54 -52.06 17.72 -13.90
C THR A 54 -50.73 17.12 -14.35
N ASN A 55 -50.12 16.19 -13.61
CA ASN A 55 -48.83 15.55 -13.92
C ASN A 55 -48.76 14.94 -15.34
N ALA A 56 -49.84 14.35 -15.86
CA ALA A 56 -49.88 13.74 -17.19
C ALA A 56 -49.93 14.75 -18.34
N ALA A 57 -50.36 15.99 -18.09
CA ALA A 57 -50.30 17.08 -19.06
C ALA A 57 -48.86 17.59 -19.28
N PHE A 58 -47.89 17.15 -18.48
CA PHE A 58 -46.52 17.69 -18.47
C PHE A 58 -45.45 16.88 -19.23
N GLU A 59 -45.74 15.69 -19.78
CA GLU A 59 -44.77 14.85 -20.52
C GLU A 59 -43.33 14.74 -19.90
N GLU A 60 -43.16 14.91 -18.59
CA GLU A 60 -41.87 14.69 -17.91
C GLU A 60 -41.91 13.39 -17.08
N GLU A 61 -40.78 12.68 -17.04
CA GLU A 61 -40.67 11.30 -16.54
C GLU A 61 -40.75 11.15 -15.00
N GLU A 62 -40.82 12.26 -14.25
CA GLU A 62 -40.88 12.25 -12.78
C GLU A 62 -42.11 13.01 -12.26
N ASN A 63 -42.82 12.43 -11.29
CA ASN A 63 -44.00 13.06 -10.68
C ASN A 63 -43.57 14.32 -9.92
N LEU A 64 -43.79 15.50 -10.51
CA LEU A 64 -43.49 16.81 -9.92
C LEU A 64 -44.14 17.06 -8.55
N ILE A 65 -45.25 16.39 -8.24
CA ILE A 65 -45.98 16.51 -6.98
C ILE A 65 -46.31 15.09 -6.48
N GLU A 66 -45.81 14.75 -5.29
CA GLU A 66 -46.11 13.47 -4.63
C GLU A 66 -47.38 13.58 -3.78
N ALA A 67 -48.12 12.47 -3.68
CA ALA A 67 -49.37 12.46 -2.90
C ALA A 67 -49.13 12.71 -1.39
N GLU A 68 -47.91 12.62 -0.89
CA GLU A 68 -47.58 12.68 0.54
C GLU A 68 -47.31 14.10 1.08
N ASN A 69 -47.29 15.13 0.22
CA ASN A 69 -46.98 16.51 0.62
C ASN A 69 -48.10 17.08 1.49
N ASN A 70 -47.76 17.57 2.70
CA ASN A 70 -48.73 18.08 3.65
C ASN A 70 -48.95 19.58 3.44
N LEU A 71 -50.22 19.99 3.43
CA LEU A 71 -50.74 21.31 3.02
C LEU A 71 -50.87 21.46 1.50
N LEU A 72 -52.13 21.40 1.05
CA LEU A 72 -52.54 21.69 -0.31
C LEU A 72 -53.69 22.71 -0.27
N LEU A 73 -53.50 23.85 -0.92
CA LEU A 73 -54.59 24.71 -1.39
C LEU A 73 -54.57 24.67 -2.91
N ALA A 74 -55.63 24.14 -3.52
CA ALA A 74 -55.78 24.12 -4.96
C ALA A 74 -56.91 25.06 -5.38
N PHE A 75 -56.63 25.93 -6.33
CA PHE A 75 -57.59 26.73 -7.07
C PHE A 75 -57.59 26.20 -8.50
N VAL A 76 -58.74 25.74 -8.98
CA VAL A 76 -58.90 25.30 -10.36
C VAL A 76 -60.06 26.06 -10.95
N PHE A 77 -59.84 26.70 -12.08
CA PHE A 77 -60.85 27.51 -12.73
C PHE A 77 -60.86 27.27 -14.24
N SER A 78 -62.07 27.33 -14.79
CA SER A 78 -62.29 27.27 -16.23
C SER A 78 -63.32 28.30 -16.64
N PHE A 79 -63.02 29.11 -17.66
CA PHE A 79 -63.98 30.04 -18.23
C PHE A 79 -63.88 30.07 -19.76
N SER A 80 -65.00 30.35 -20.42
CA SER A 80 -65.08 30.45 -21.87
C SER A 80 -65.29 31.91 -22.27
N ASP A 81 -64.44 32.43 -23.16
CA ASP A 81 -64.58 33.75 -23.77
C ASP A 81 -64.91 33.60 -25.27
N ASP A 82 -66.01 34.23 -25.69
CA ASP A 82 -66.43 34.26 -27.09
C ASP A 82 -65.90 35.55 -27.73
N GLN A 83 -64.71 35.46 -28.31
CA GLN A 83 -64.07 36.56 -29.03
C GLN A 83 -64.45 36.55 -30.52
N SER A 84 -65.65 36.08 -30.85
CA SER A 84 -66.12 36.06 -32.23
C SER A 84 -66.27 37.48 -32.80
N ASN A 85 -65.61 37.71 -33.93
CA ASN A 85 -65.78 38.89 -34.76
C ASN A 85 -66.38 38.50 -36.12
N PHE A 86 -66.81 39.48 -36.91
CA PHE A 86 -67.54 39.25 -38.17
C PHE A 86 -66.85 38.32 -39.20
N TRP A 87 -65.53 38.09 -39.05
CA TRP A 87 -64.72 37.26 -39.96
C TRP A 87 -64.21 35.94 -39.33
N GLU A 88 -64.23 35.78 -38.01
CA GLU A 88 -63.73 34.58 -37.29
C GLU A 88 -64.52 34.37 -35.99
N SER A 89 -64.99 33.14 -35.74
CA SER A 89 -65.48 32.72 -34.42
C SER A 89 -64.33 32.13 -33.61
N LYS A 90 -63.90 32.80 -32.55
CA LYS A 90 -62.83 32.33 -31.66
C LYS A 90 -63.43 32.10 -30.28
N ASN A 91 -63.89 30.87 -30.02
CA ASN A 91 -64.24 30.44 -28.67
C ASN A 91 -62.94 29.99 -28.00
N LEU A 92 -62.53 30.72 -26.97
CA LEU A 92 -61.38 30.38 -26.16
C LEU A 92 -61.86 29.84 -24.83
N ASN A 93 -61.44 28.63 -24.48
CA ASN A 93 -61.60 28.06 -23.15
C ASN A 93 -60.29 28.26 -22.40
N PHE A 94 -60.32 28.99 -21.32
CA PHE A 94 -59.21 29.19 -20.41
C PHE A 94 -59.36 28.20 -19.27
N TYR A 95 -58.29 27.47 -18.96
CA TYR A 95 -58.17 26.61 -17.80
C TYR A 95 -56.95 27.06 -17.04
N GLU A 96 -57.12 27.43 -15.79
CA GLU A 96 -56.02 27.87 -14.95
C GLU A 96 -56.09 27.08 -13.64
N SER A 97 -54.92 26.73 -13.12
CA SER A 97 -54.81 26.09 -11.82
C SER A 97 -53.64 26.65 -11.04
N LEU A 98 -53.91 26.97 -9.78
CA LEU A 98 -52.93 27.42 -8.82
C LEU A 98 -52.90 26.43 -7.65
N LEU A 99 -51.74 25.85 -7.41
CA LEU A 99 -51.49 24.90 -6.33
C LEU A 99 -50.50 25.51 -5.36
N ILE A 100 -50.85 25.55 -4.09
CA ILE A 100 -49.95 25.91 -2.99
C ILE A 100 -49.66 24.60 -2.26
N VAL A 101 -48.40 24.18 -2.29
CA VAL A 101 -47.89 22.95 -1.67
C VAL A 101 -46.81 23.28 -0.64
N GLU A 102 -46.33 22.26 0.08
CA GLU A 102 -45.28 22.40 1.09
C GLU A 102 -43.98 23.01 0.51
N GLU A 103 -43.67 22.73 -0.75
CA GLU A 103 -42.45 23.14 -1.44
C GLU A 103 -42.55 24.54 -2.06
N GLY A 104 -43.74 24.97 -2.48
CA GLY A 104 -43.90 26.20 -3.23
C GLY A 104 -45.31 26.48 -3.74
N ILE A 105 -45.41 27.42 -4.68
CA ILE A 105 -46.59 27.70 -5.48
C ILE A 105 -46.34 27.23 -6.91
N ILE A 106 -47.31 26.53 -7.48
CA ILE A 106 -47.33 26.12 -8.88
C ILE A 106 -48.54 26.75 -9.53
N ASN A 107 -48.29 27.60 -10.51
CA ASN A 107 -49.32 28.23 -11.33
C ASN A 107 -49.26 27.65 -12.74
N SER A 108 -50.42 27.28 -13.30
CA SER A 108 -50.52 26.84 -14.68
C SER A 108 -51.75 27.44 -15.35
N SER A 109 -51.59 27.83 -16.61
CA SER A 109 -52.68 28.32 -17.45
C SER A 109 -52.64 27.67 -18.83
N THR A 110 -53.81 27.33 -19.34
CA THR A 110 -54.03 26.64 -20.62
C THR A 110 -55.15 27.34 -21.37
N ILE A 111 -54.91 27.70 -22.63
CA ILE A 111 -55.93 28.33 -23.49
C ILE A 111 -56.22 27.41 -24.66
N GLU A 112 -57.41 26.82 -24.69
CA GLU A 112 -57.90 26.01 -25.81
C GLU A 112 -58.73 26.85 -26.77
N ASN A 113 -58.41 26.81 -28.05
CA ASN A 113 -59.25 27.42 -29.08
C ASN A 113 -60.10 26.36 -29.78
N GLU A 114 -61.42 26.39 -29.58
CA GLU A 114 -62.35 25.41 -30.16
C GLU A 114 -62.33 25.41 -31.70
N SER A 115 -61.93 26.52 -32.32
CA SER A 115 -61.98 26.69 -33.77
C SER A 115 -60.83 26.03 -34.54
N ASN A 116 -59.68 25.79 -33.88
CA ASN A 116 -58.50 25.22 -34.54
C ASN A 116 -57.69 24.22 -33.69
N GLY A 117 -58.16 23.89 -32.47
CA GLY A 117 -57.58 22.87 -31.60
C GLY A 117 -56.18 23.20 -31.11
N LYS A 118 -55.76 24.47 -31.19
CA LYS A 118 -54.48 24.92 -30.62
C LYS A 118 -54.66 25.20 -29.13
N THR A 119 -53.67 24.74 -28.37
CA THR A 119 -53.59 24.91 -26.93
C THR A 119 -52.30 25.67 -26.61
N ASP A 120 -52.41 26.85 -26.00
CA ASP A 120 -51.25 27.58 -25.47
C ASP A 120 -51.14 27.28 -23.96
N TYR A 121 -49.94 26.93 -23.49
CA TYR A 121 -49.68 26.49 -22.13
C TYR A 121 -48.61 27.38 -21.47
N GLN A 122 -48.85 27.84 -20.23
CA GLN A 122 -47.87 28.57 -19.42
C GLN A 122 -47.83 28.00 -18.01
N GLN A 123 -46.63 27.95 -17.42
CA GLN A 123 -46.41 27.51 -16.04
C GLN A 123 -45.41 28.43 -15.34
N ALA A 124 -45.65 28.69 -14.05
CA ALA A 124 -44.70 29.29 -13.14
C ALA A 124 -44.59 28.45 -11.87
N ILE A 125 -43.37 28.19 -11.41
CA ILE A 125 -43.07 27.51 -10.14
C ILE A 125 -42.29 28.49 -9.26
N ILE A 126 -42.78 28.70 -8.04
CA ILE A 126 -42.16 29.56 -7.03
C ILE A 126 -41.89 28.72 -5.79
N LEU A 127 -40.62 28.43 -5.48
CA LEU A 127 -40.25 27.64 -4.29
C LEU A 127 -40.18 28.52 -3.05
N TRP A 128 -40.74 28.06 -1.93
CA TRP A 128 -40.74 28.84 -0.68
C TRP A 128 -39.33 29.09 -0.14
N GLU A 129 -38.39 28.17 -0.41
CA GLU A 129 -37.00 28.30 0.02
C GLU A 129 -36.26 29.44 -0.68
N ASP A 130 -36.72 29.86 -1.86
CA ASP A 130 -36.10 30.93 -2.64
C ASP A 130 -36.68 32.31 -2.33
N ILE A 131 -37.85 32.36 -1.67
CA ILE A 131 -38.56 33.62 -1.42
C ILE A 131 -38.11 34.27 -0.10
N ASP A 132 -37.87 35.57 -0.15
CA ASP A 132 -37.52 36.40 1.00
C ASP A 132 -38.75 37.11 1.59
N LEU A 133 -39.62 37.64 0.74
CA LEU A 133 -40.78 38.42 1.14
C LEU A 133 -41.90 38.30 0.10
N VAL A 134 -43.15 38.36 0.56
CA VAL A 134 -44.32 38.51 -0.33
C VAL A 134 -45.05 39.82 -0.01
N GLU A 135 -45.33 40.62 -1.03
CA GLU A 135 -46.08 41.88 -0.87
C GLU A 135 -47.34 41.90 -1.74
N LEU A 136 -48.45 42.38 -1.17
CA LEU A 136 -49.66 42.69 -1.92
C LEU A 136 -49.51 44.06 -2.60
N MET A 137 -49.54 44.06 -3.92
CA MET A 137 -49.32 45.20 -4.79
C MET A 137 -50.58 45.54 -5.60
N TYR A 138 -50.60 46.73 -6.21
CA TYR A 138 -51.69 47.22 -7.05
C TYR A 138 -51.13 47.68 -8.40
N SER A 139 -51.78 47.31 -9.48
CA SER A 139 -51.50 47.85 -10.82
C SER A 139 -52.15 49.21 -11.02
N ASP A 140 -51.70 49.95 -12.04
CA ASP A 140 -52.28 51.24 -12.44
C ASP A 140 -53.76 51.13 -12.85
N ASP A 141 -54.23 49.91 -13.18
CA ASP A 141 -55.60 49.58 -13.59
C ASP A 141 -56.49 49.08 -12.41
N GLU A 142 -56.05 49.30 -11.16
CA GLU A 142 -56.70 48.85 -9.91
C GLU A 142 -56.77 47.32 -9.71
N GLU A 143 -55.99 46.53 -10.45
CA GLU A 143 -55.88 45.07 -10.22
C GLU A 143 -54.85 44.77 -9.12
N CYS A 144 -55.21 43.87 -8.20
CA CYS A 144 -54.31 43.44 -7.13
C CYS A 144 -53.48 42.22 -7.55
N PHE A 145 -52.22 42.15 -7.09
CA PHE A 145 -51.36 40.98 -7.30
C PHE A 145 -50.40 40.78 -6.12
N PHE A 146 -49.98 39.53 -5.89
CA PHE A 146 -48.92 39.20 -4.93
C PHE A 146 -47.58 39.19 -5.64
N ARG A 147 -46.61 39.93 -5.10
CA ARG A 147 -45.23 39.98 -5.57
C ARG A 147 -44.34 39.16 -4.66
N PHE A 148 -43.70 38.15 -5.22
CA PHE A 148 -42.75 37.25 -4.55
C PHE A 148 -41.32 37.70 -4.85
N TYR A 149 -40.60 38.19 -3.84
CA TYR A 149 -39.21 38.63 -3.96
C TYR A 149 -38.25 37.48 -3.67
N TYR A 150 -37.32 37.22 -4.59
CA TYR A 150 -36.33 36.16 -4.46
C TYR A 150 -35.12 36.59 -3.61
N LYS A 151 -34.60 35.67 -2.79
CA LYS A 151 -33.44 35.90 -1.92
C LYS A 151 -32.20 36.26 -2.74
N ASN A 152 -31.52 37.34 -2.36
CA ASN A 152 -30.28 37.80 -3.00
C ASN A 152 -30.41 38.14 -4.50
N GLU A 153 -31.63 38.27 -5.01
CA GLU A 153 -31.89 38.51 -6.41
C GLU A 153 -32.67 39.83 -6.61
N THR A 154 -32.62 40.34 -7.83
CA THR A 154 -33.27 41.63 -8.18
C THR A 154 -34.60 41.45 -8.91
N HIS A 155 -34.95 40.20 -9.23
CA HIS A 155 -36.17 39.87 -9.93
C HIS A 155 -37.25 39.40 -8.93
N HIS A 156 -38.49 39.39 -9.41
CA HIS A 156 -39.66 38.99 -8.65
C HIS A 156 -40.63 38.27 -9.59
N SER A 157 -41.51 37.47 -8.99
CA SER A 157 -42.63 36.85 -9.67
C SER A 157 -43.92 37.48 -9.16
N ASP A 158 -44.81 37.87 -10.06
CA ASP A 158 -46.11 38.46 -9.74
C ASP A 158 -47.21 37.45 -10.09
N ILE A 159 -48.13 37.20 -9.15
CA ILE A 159 -49.32 36.37 -9.37
C ILE A 159 -50.56 37.21 -9.03
N TYR A 160 -51.48 37.36 -9.99
CA TYR A 160 -52.66 38.20 -9.81
C TYR A 160 -53.65 37.61 -8.79
N THR A 161 -54.31 38.45 -7.99
CA THR A 161 -55.26 37.95 -6.96
C THR A 161 -56.46 37.23 -7.56
N GLY A 162 -56.82 37.54 -8.80
CA GLY A 162 -57.86 36.84 -9.55
C GLY A 162 -57.57 35.34 -9.71
N GLU A 163 -56.29 34.95 -9.76
CA GLU A 163 -55.86 33.55 -9.84
C GLU A 163 -56.09 32.79 -8.52
N PHE A 164 -56.25 33.52 -7.41
CA PHE A 164 -56.69 33.01 -6.11
C PHE A 164 -58.22 33.11 -5.93
N CYS A 165 -58.96 33.36 -7.01
CA CYS A 165 -60.42 33.50 -7.04
C CYS A 165 -60.96 34.60 -6.09
N THR A 166 -60.18 35.66 -5.85
CA THR A 166 -60.61 36.76 -4.98
C THR A 166 -60.20 38.13 -5.51
N ASP A 167 -61.17 39.03 -5.49
CA ASP A 167 -60.96 40.48 -5.65
C ASP A 167 -61.23 41.22 -4.32
N ASP A 168 -61.52 40.47 -3.25
CA ASP A 168 -61.82 41.02 -1.94
C ASP A 168 -60.52 41.37 -1.23
N LEU A 169 -60.34 42.67 -0.95
CA LEU A 169 -59.11 43.20 -0.38
C LEU A 169 -58.81 42.63 1.02
N GLU A 170 -59.84 42.31 1.81
CA GLU A 170 -59.67 41.70 3.13
C GLU A 170 -59.10 40.29 2.98
N THR A 171 -59.65 39.48 2.08
CA THR A 171 -59.14 38.14 1.72
C THR A 171 -57.72 38.21 1.16
N CYS A 172 -57.42 39.18 0.28
CA CYS A 172 -56.08 39.36 -0.27
C CYS A 172 -55.04 39.65 0.82
N ARG A 173 -55.37 40.48 1.81
CA ARG A 173 -54.48 40.76 2.94
C ARG A 173 -54.18 39.51 3.75
N ILE A 174 -55.18 38.67 4.00
CA ILE A 174 -54.99 37.47 4.79
C ILE A 174 -54.14 36.44 4.03
N LEU A 175 -54.32 36.30 2.70
CA LEU A 175 -53.44 35.48 1.86
C LEU A 175 -52.00 35.98 1.88
N ASN A 176 -51.79 37.31 1.83
CA ASN A 176 -50.46 37.90 1.94
C ASN A 176 -49.80 37.57 3.30
N ASP A 177 -50.55 37.68 4.39
CA ASP A 177 -50.07 37.34 5.73
C ASP A 177 -49.71 35.85 5.84
N LEU A 178 -50.55 34.96 5.27
CA LEU A 178 -50.29 33.53 5.20
C LEU A 178 -49.00 33.21 4.43
N PHE A 179 -48.76 33.83 3.27
CA PHE A 179 -47.53 33.57 2.50
C PHE A 179 -46.28 33.99 3.27
N ASN A 180 -46.33 35.15 3.94
CA ASN A 180 -45.20 35.59 4.76
C ASN A 180 -44.99 34.68 5.98
N GLU A 181 -46.06 34.17 6.60
CA GLU A 181 -45.95 33.18 7.68
C GLU A 181 -45.29 31.87 7.20
N ILE A 182 -45.65 31.39 6.00
CA ILE A 182 -45.02 30.22 5.37
C ILE A 182 -43.52 30.48 5.10
N VAL A 183 -43.19 31.64 4.51
CA VAL A 183 -41.79 32.02 4.24
C VAL A 183 -40.97 32.10 5.53
N ASP A 184 -41.51 32.74 6.58
CA ASP A 184 -40.86 32.84 7.88
C ASP A 184 -40.68 31.48 8.55
N TYR A 185 -41.69 30.61 8.46
CA TYR A 185 -41.61 29.24 8.96
C TYR A 185 -40.52 28.43 8.26
N LYS A 186 -40.45 28.49 6.93
CA LYS A 186 -39.40 27.81 6.14
C LYS A 186 -38.01 28.36 6.45
N LYS A 187 -37.87 29.68 6.65
CA LYS A 187 -36.62 30.30 7.14
C LYS A 187 -36.22 29.75 8.52
N GLN A 188 -37.17 29.60 9.44
CA GLN A 188 -36.89 29.07 10.78
C GLN A 188 -36.47 27.59 10.76
N ILE A 189 -37.12 26.75 9.94
CA ILE A 189 -36.72 25.33 9.79
C ILE A 189 -35.29 25.22 9.26
N SER A 190 -34.98 25.95 8.18
CA SER A 190 -33.64 25.94 7.59
C SER A 190 -32.57 26.38 8.61
N PHE A 191 -32.86 27.44 9.37
CA PHE A 191 -31.97 27.91 10.43
C PHE A 191 -31.82 26.91 11.59
N ALA A 192 -32.91 26.25 12.01
CA ALA A 192 -32.87 25.21 13.04
C ALA A 192 -32.03 24.01 12.61
N SER A 193 -32.21 23.54 11.37
CA SER A 193 -31.42 22.43 10.81
C SER A 193 -29.92 22.75 10.74
N ILE A 194 -29.55 23.97 10.33
CA ILE A 194 -28.16 24.43 10.32
C ILE A 194 -27.58 24.50 11.74
N ASN A 195 -28.37 24.93 12.74
CA ASN A 195 -27.92 24.97 14.12
C ASN A 195 -27.71 23.57 14.69
N GLU A 196 -28.65 22.64 14.48
CA GLU A 196 -28.52 21.24 14.93
C GLU A 196 -27.29 20.55 14.31
N HIS A 197 -27.00 20.82 13.03
CA HIS A 197 -25.81 20.34 12.35
C HIS A 197 -24.52 20.85 12.99
N ASN A 198 -24.44 22.17 13.22
CA ASN A 198 -23.28 22.79 13.87
C ASN A 198 -23.12 22.32 15.32
N GLU A 199 -24.20 22.24 16.09
CA GLU A 199 -24.18 21.72 17.47
C GLU A 199 -23.68 20.27 17.52
N SER A 200 -24.09 19.42 16.57
CA SER A 200 -23.60 18.06 16.47
C SER A 200 -22.09 18.00 16.20
N LYS A 201 -21.58 18.83 15.29
CA LYS A 201 -20.12 18.92 15.03
C LYS A 201 -19.36 19.41 16.26
N THR A 202 -19.83 20.49 16.90
CA THR A 202 -19.22 21.05 18.11
C THR A 202 -19.19 20.02 19.24
N LYS A 203 -20.28 19.29 19.47
CA LYS A 203 -20.33 18.23 20.48
C LYS A 203 -19.28 17.15 20.23
N ILE A 204 -19.10 16.72 18.97
CA ILE A 204 -18.07 15.73 18.60
C ILE A 204 -16.67 16.26 18.90
N ILE A 205 -16.38 17.50 18.50
CA ILE A 205 -15.08 18.14 18.76
C ILE A 205 -14.83 18.24 20.27
N ASP A 206 -15.79 18.73 21.04
CA ASP A 206 -15.68 18.86 22.49
C ASP A 206 -15.41 17.51 23.17
N LEU A 207 -16.08 16.43 22.73
CA LEU A 207 -15.84 15.09 23.25
C LEU A 207 -14.41 14.61 22.96
N ILE A 208 -13.89 14.88 21.76
CA ILE A 208 -12.52 14.52 21.37
C ILE A 208 -11.50 15.33 22.17
N GLU A 209 -11.66 16.64 22.28
CA GLU A 209 -10.76 17.52 23.04
C GLU A 209 -10.71 17.16 24.54
N ASN A 210 -11.84 16.70 25.09
CA ASN A 210 -11.94 16.21 26.47
C ASN A 210 -11.57 14.73 26.64
N ASN A 211 -10.98 14.10 25.62
CA ASN A 211 -10.54 12.68 25.62
C ASN A 211 -11.67 11.65 25.85
N ASN A 212 -12.92 12.00 25.55
CA ASN A 212 -14.08 11.12 25.66
C ASN A 212 -14.37 10.42 24.32
N PHE A 213 -13.39 9.68 23.83
CA PHE A 213 -13.40 9.12 22.46
C PHE A 213 -14.51 8.11 22.20
N LYS A 214 -14.91 7.31 23.21
CA LYS A 214 -16.00 6.33 23.04
C LYS A 214 -17.35 7.01 22.80
N GLU A 215 -17.62 8.08 23.52
CA GLU A 215 -18.85 8.87 23.32
C GLU A 215 -18.78 9.66 22.01
N ALA A 216 -17.59 10.15 21.63
CA ALA A 216 -17.38 10.77 20.33
C ALA A 216 -17.70 9.80 19.18
N LEU A 217 -17.28 8.53 19.27
CA LEU A 217 -17.60 7.50 18.27
C LEU A 217 -19.10 7.23 18.14
N ASN A 218 -19.82 7.11 19.26
CA ASN A 218 -21.27 6.96 19.24
C ASN A 218 -21.94 8.18 18.57
N THR A 219 -21.50 9.39 18.93
CA THR A 219 -22.04 10.64 18.37
C THR A 219 -21.72 10.78 16.87
N LEU A 220 -20.56 10.28 16.43
CA LEU A 220 -20.18 10.22 15.01
C LEU A 220 -21.05 9.22 14.22
N ASP A 221 -21.44 8.09 14.83
CA ASP A 221 -22.36 7.15 14.20
C ASP A 221 -23.76 7.77 14.04
N ASP A 222 -24.25 8.52 15.03
CA ASP A 222 -25.49 9.29 14.92
C ASP A 222 -25.39 10.38 13.85
N PHE A 223 -24.26 11.10 13.79
CA PHE A 223 -23.98 12.10 12.75
C PHE A 223 -24.02 11.49 11.35
N ARG A 224 -23.39 10.33 11.15
CA ARG A 224 -23.42 9.60 9.87
C ARG A 224 -24.82 9.13 9.47
N ASN A 225 -25.66 8.75 10.43
CA ASN A 225 -27.03 8.32 10.14
C ASN A 225 -27.96 9.50 9.81
N THR A 226 -27.62 10.70 10.28
CA THR A 226 -28.43 11.91 10.12
C THR A 226 -28.04 12.72 8.88
N TYR A 227 -26.75 12.74 8.55
CA TYR A 227 -26.20 13.55 7.47
C TYR A 227 -25.54 12.69 6.39
N GLU A 228 -25.60 13.12 5.13
CA GLU A 228 -24.92 12.44 4.04
C GLU A 228 -23.40 12.47 4.22
N VAL A 229 -22.79 11.28 4.25
CA VAL A 229 -21.32 11.08 4.43
C VAL A 229 -20.73 10.13 3.38
N GLU A 230 -21.45 9.90 2.28
CA GLU A 230 -21.00 8.98 1.23
C GLU A 230 -20.31 9.69 0.06
N ASP A 231 -20.63 10.96 -0.20
CA ASP A 231 -20.00 11.76 -1.25
C ASP A 231 -18.86 12.63 -0.69
N ILE A 232 -17.71 12.53 -1.35
CA ILE A 232 -16.43 13.10 -0.95
C ILE A 232 -16.39 14.63 -1.07
N SER A 233 -17.28 15.21 -1.88
CA SER A 233 -17.42 16.66 -2.06
C SER A 233 -18.08 17.33 -0.85
N TYR A 234 -18.72 16.56 0.04
CA TYR A 234 -19.35 17.07 1.24
C TYR A 234 -18.37 17.17 2.41
N GLU A 235 -18.36 18.34 3.05
CA GLU A 235 -17.62 18.63 4.28
C GLU A 235 -17.90 17.60 5.39
N ASN A 236 -19.11 17.03 5.41
CA ASN A 236 -19.54 16.04 6.40
C ASN A 236 -18.78 14.72 6.29
N THR A 237 -18.46 14.29 5.06
CA THR A 237 -17.66 13.08 4.81
C THR A 237 -16.27 13.24 5.42
N ILE A 238 -15.61 14.35 5.11
CA ILE A 238 -14.28 14.67 5.65
C ILE A 238 -14.34 14.71 7.18
N PHE A 239 -15.29 15.45 7.73
CA PHE A 239 -15.48 15.59 9.17
C PHE A 239 -15.65 14.23 9.87
N TYR A 240 -16.52 13.36 9.32
CA TYR A 240 -16.79 12.04 9.88
C TYR A 240 -15.54 11.15 9.89
N TYR A 241 -14.91 10.94 8.73
CA TYR A 241 -13.81 10.00 8.59
C TYR A 241 -12.60 10.39 9.42
N ILE A 242 -12.29 11.69 9.50
CA ILE A 242 -11.13 12.19 10.25
C ILE A 242 -11.33 12.12 11.75
N ASN A 243 -12.46 12.63 12.26
CA ASN A 243 -12.73 12.57 13.70
C ASN A 243 -12.93 11.13 14.20
N ARG A 244 -13.49 10.25 13.36
CA ARG A 244 -13.57 8.81 13.67
C ARG A 244 -12.18 8.18 13.74
N THR A 245 -11.34 8.43 12.75
CA THR A 245 -9.97 7.89 12.72
C THR A 245 -9.16 8.36 13.93
N LEU A 246 -9.20 9.65 14.25
CA LEU A 246 -8.54 10.22 15.43
C LEU A 246 -9.02 9.59 16.73
N SER A 247 -10.35 9.42 16.89
CA SER A 247 -10.91 8.79 18.08
C SER A 247 -10.45 7.34 18.24
N LEU A 248 -10.39 6.57 17.14
CA LEU A 248 -9.90 5.17 17.15
C LEU A 248 -8.40 5.09 17.44
N ILE A 249 -7.58 5.99 16.90
CA ILE A 249 -6.14 6.07 17.19
C ILE A 249 -5.91 6.27 18.70
N ASN A 250 -6.66 7.19 19.32
CA ASN A 250 -6.52 7.48 20.74
C ASN A 250 -7.06 6.37 21.66
N LEU A 251 -7.94 5.51 21.14
CA LEU A 251 -8.39 4.28 21.81
C LEU A 251 -7.45 3.09 21.57
N GLU A 252 -6.36 3.28 20.81
CA GLU A 252 -5.45 2.22 20.37
C GLU A 252 -6.12 1.13 19.50
N GLU A 253 -7.26 1.45 18.88
CA GLU A 253 -8.00 0.57 17.97
C GLU A 253 -7.45 0.68 16.52
N PHE A 254 -6.15 0.40 16.36
CA PHE A 254 -5.42 0.70 15.12
C PHE A 254 -5.93 -0.05 13.88
N GLU A 255 -6.38 -1.30 14.01
CA GLU A 255 -6.91 -2.06 12.88
C GLU A 255 -8.18 -1.43 12.30
N GLU A 256 -9.07 -0.96 13.18
CA GLU A 256 -10.30 -0.31 12.75
C GLU A 256 -10.03 1.11 12.25
N ALA A 257 -9.11 1.84 12.89
CA ALA A 257 -8.64 3.14 12.39
C ALA A 257 -8.10 3.02 10.96
N LEU A 258 -7.30 1.98 10.68
CA LEU A 258 -6.73 1.73 9.36
C LEU A 258 -7.84 1.47 8.31
N LYS A 259 -8.85 0.65 8.63
CA LYS A 259 -9.99 0.41 7.74
C LYS A 259 -10.82 1.67 7.48
N VAL A 260 -10.96 2.54 8.48
CA VAL A 260 -11.71 3.81 8.32
C VAL A 260 -10.97 4.73 7.36
N ILE A 261 -9.66 4.95 7.59
CA ILE A 261 -8.89 5.86 6.73
C ILE A 261 -8.67 5.28 5.32
N ASP A 262 -8.53 3.96 5.17
CA ASP A 262 -8.43 3.31 3.88
C ASP A 262 -9.68 3.52 3.04
N ARG A 263 -10.87 3.32 3.63
CA ARG A 263 -12.14 3.61 2.96
C ARG A 263 -12.28 5.06 2.55
N TYR A 264 -11.69 5.99 3.29
CA TYR A 264 -11.72 7.41 2.92
C TYR A 264 -10.78 7.69 1.74
N ILE A 265 -9.55 7.16 1.77
CA ILE A 265 -8.57 7.33 0.69
C ILE A 265 -9.07 6.67 -0.60
N GLU A 266 -9.69 5.49 -0.52
CA GLU A 266 -10.25 4.75 -1.67
C GLU A 266 -11.36 5.50 -2.42
N LYS A 267 -11.99 6.52 -1.80
CA LYS A 267 -12.99 7.36 -2.47
C LYS A 267 -12.36 8.32 -3.48
N TYR A 268 -11.05 8.53 -3.45
CA TYR A 268 -10.32 9.31 -4.44
C TYR A 268 -9.90 8.40 -5.60
N PRO A 269 -10.46 8.57 -6.82
CA PRO A 269 -10.25 7.65 -7.94
C PRO A 269 -8.78 7.55 -8.33
N ASP A 270 -8.05 8.66 -8.21
CA ASP A 270 -6.61 8.66 -8.15
C ASP A 270 -6.20 8.83 -6.69
N ASN A 271 -5.67 7.75 -6.11
CA ASN A 271 -5.18 7.70 -4.72
C ASN A 271 -4.13 8.78 -4.39
N ASP A 272 -3.68 9.61 -5.33
CA ASP A 272 -2.79 10.78 -5.18
C ASP A 272 -3.54 12.10 -4.92
N GLU A 273 -4.87 12.12 -5.05
CA GLU A 273 -5.72 13.30 -4.86
C GLU A 273 -6.29 13.46 -3.45
N ALA A 274 -6.12 12.45 -2.59
CA ALA A 274 -6.61 12.56 -1.21
C ALA A 274 -5.86 13.67 -0.46
N PRO A 275 -6.54 14.40 0.45
CA PRO A 275 -5.90 15.45 1.23
C PRO A 275 -4.69 14.94 2.01
N PRO A 276 -3.60 15.74 2.13
CA PRO A 276 -2.33 15.29 2.70
C PRO A 276 -2.45 14.66 4.10
N TYR A 277 -3.28 15.26 4.97
CA TYR A 277 -3.53 14.77 6.34
C TYR A 277 -4.07 13.34 6.39
N SER A 278 -4.71 12.86 5.32
CA SER A 278 -5.24 11.49 5.25
C SER A 278 -4.11 10.48 5.18
N TYR A 279 -3.07 10.77 4.39
CA TYR A 279 -1.87 9.94 4.34
C TYR A 279 -1.05 10.08 5.62
N GLU A 280 -1.03 11.26 6.24
CA GLU A 280 -0.39 11.46 7.56
C GLU A 280 -0.99 10.52 8.61
N LEU A 281 -2.32 10.54 8.78
CA LEU A 281 -3.03 9.67 9.72
C LEU A 281 -2.78 8.19 9.45
N LYS A 282 -2.82 7.78 8.17
CA LYS A 282 -2.50 6.41 7.78
C LYS A 282 -1.05 6.05 8.13
N GLY A 283 -0.11 6.96 7.86
CA GLY A 283 1.29 6.83 8.21
C GLY A 283 1.51 6.67 9.70
N GLU A 284 0.81 7.46 10.53
CA GLU A 284 0.85 7.36 11.98
C GLU A 284 0.32 6.02 12.51
N ILE A 285 -0.83 5.56 11.99
CA ILE A 285 -1.41 4.26 12.36
C ILE A 285 -0.42 3.13 12.04
N LEU A 286 0.19 3.17 10.85
CA LEU A 286 1.20 2.20 10.42
C LEU A 286 2.45 2.26 11.31
N MET A 287 2.90 3.47 11.68
CA MET A 287 4.02 3.64 12.59
C MET A 287 3.72 3.05 13.99
N LYS A 288 2.51 3.27 14.52
CA LYS A 288 2.09 2.73 15.84
C LYS A 288 1.94 1.21 15.84
N THR A 289 1.67 0.61 14.67
CA THR A 289 1.61 -0.84 14.47
C THR A 289 2.96 -1.46 14.04
N ASN A 290 4.06 -0.71 14.14
CA ASN A 290 5.42 -1.11 13.74
C ASN A 290 5.59 -1.46 12.25
N ASN A 291 4.66 -1.02 11.40
CA ASN A 291 4.72 -1.17 9.95
C ASN A 291 5.46 0.03 9.31
N PHE A 292 6.76 0.14 9.59
CA PHE A 292 7.53 1.35 9.26
C PHE A 292 7.70 1.60 7.76
N LEU A 293 7.90 0.56 6.93
CA LEU A 293 8.06 0.73 5.49
C LEU A 293 6.87 1.45 4.82
N PRO A 294 5.63 0.94 4.93
CA PRO A 294 4.50 1.65 4.35
C PRO A 294 4.22 2.97 5.09
N ALA A 295 4.48 3.06 6.41
CA ALA A 295 4.32 4.31 7.16
C ALA A 295 5.14 5.44 6.54
N ILE A 296 6.42 5.20 6.28
CA ILE A 296 7.34 6.17 5.68
C ILE A 296 6.85 6.62 4.31
N ASN A 297 6.35 5.69 3.48
CA ASN A 297 5.84 6.03 2.16
C ASN A 297 4.63 6.98 2.24
N TYR A 298 3.66 6.68 3.12
CA TYR A 298 2.49 7.54 3.33
C TYR A 298 2.86 8.90 3.94
N LEU A 299 3.82 8.94 4.87
CA LEU A 299 4.30 10.21 5.45
C LEU A 299 5.06 11.05 4.43
N ALA A 300 5.87 10.43 3.56
CA ALA A 300 6.52 11.11 2.45
C ALA A 300 5.49 11.69 1.46
N LYS A 301 4.42 10.93 1.18
CA LYS A 301 3.32 11.40 0.33
C LYS A 301 2.58 12.59 0.95
N SER A 302 2.31 12.54 2.25
CA SER A 302 1.74 13.66 3.00
C SER A 302 2.62 14.92 2.91
N GLU A 303 3.92 14.78 3.20
CA GLU A 303 4.89 15.87 3.13
C GLU A 303 5.00 16.50 1.73
N GLU A 304 4.99 15.67 0.68
CA GLU A 304 5.05 16.13 -0.71
C GLU A 304 3.82 16.96 -1.09
N ASN A 305 2.65 16.62 -0.55
CA ASN A 305 1.38 17.23 -0.94
C ASN A 305 0.96 18.44 -0.06
N TYR A 306 1.59 18.66 1.09
CA TYR A 306 1.32 19.88 1.88
C TYR A 306 1.90 21.13 1.23
N GLU A 307 1.04 22.13 0.99
CA GLU A 307 1.45 23.46 0.56
C GLU A 307 2.00 24.31 1.72
N GLU A 308 1.37 24.21 2.89
CA GLU A 308 1.76 24.99 4.06
C GLU A 308 3.02 24.45 4.73
N ALA A 309 4.01 25.33 4.92
CA ALA A 309 5.31 24.97 5.47
C ALA A 309 5.25 24.36 6.88
N LYS A 310 4.24 24.71 7.68
CA LYS A 310 4.06 24.16 9.04
C LYS A 310 3.70 22.67 8.97
N TYR A 311 2.62 22.32 8.27
CA TYR A 311 2.16 20.93 8.17
C TYR A 311 3.17 20.06 7.44
N LYS A 312 3.83 20.60 6.41
CA LYS A 312 4.94 19.93 5.74
C LYS A 312 6.07 19.57 6.71
N LYS A 313 6.42 20.48 7.63
CA LYS A 313 7.44 20.24 8.64
C LYS A 313 7.01 19.17 9.66
N ASP A 314 5.75 19.17 10.06
CA ASP A 314 5.21 18.18 11.01
C ASP A 314 5.23 16.77 10.39
N ALA A 315 4.78 16.62 9.13
CA ALA A 315 4.87 15.38 8.36
C ALA A 315 6.33 14.91 8.18
N PHE A 316 7.25 15.83 7.88
CA PHE A 316 8.69 15.54 7.79
C PHE A 316 9.23 14.96 9.10
N ILE A 317 8.89 15.56 10.26
CA ILE A 317 9.35 15.06 11.56
C ILE A 317 8.87 13.62 11.80
N LEU A 318 7.60 13.34 11.56
CA LEU A 318 7.04 11.99 11.69
C LEU A 318 7.72 10.99 10.73
N LYS A 319 7.99 11.42 9.48
CA LYS A 319 8.71 10.62 8.49
C LYS A 319 10.11 10.23 8.99
N GLU A 320 10.86 11.20 9.53
CA GLU A 320 12.21 10.98 10.07
C GLU A 320 12.21 10.08 11.31
N GLU A 321 11.22 10.24 12.20
CA GLU A 321 11.05 9.38 13.36
C GLU A 321 10.77 7.92 12.95
N SER A 322 9.88 7.74 11.97
CA SER A 322 9.55 6.41 11.42
C SER A 322 10.77 5.77 10.74
N TYR A 323 11.54 6.54 9.97
CA TYR A 323 12.80 6.08 9.36
C TYR A 323 13.86 5.70 10.41
N SER A 324 13.97 6.48 11.48
CA SER A 324 14.88 6.18 12.59
C SER A 324 14.59 4.84 13.24
N LYS A 325 13.31 4.49 13.40
CA LYS A 325 12.87 3.17 13.88
C LYS A 325 13.10 2.08 12.85
N LEU A 326 12.79 2.33 11.57
CA LEU A 326 13.02 1.38 10.48
C LEU A 326 14.47 0.87 10.46
N LYS A 327 15.47 1.76 10.57
CA LYS A 327 16.89 1.37 10.53
C LYS A 327 17.28 0.34 11.57
N GLN A 328 16.62 0.35 12.73
CA GLN A 328 16.91 -0.57 13.84
C GLN A 328 16.39 -1.98 13.56
N VAL A 329 15.24 -2.08 12.89
CA VAL A 329 14.54 -3.35 12.61
C VAL A 329 14.64 -3.77 11.14
N PHE A 330 15.46 -3.09 10.34
CA PHE A 330 15.48 -3.27 8.89
C PHE A 330 15.84 -4.71 8.49
N SER A 331 16.75 -5.36 9.21
CA SER A 331 17.15 -6.74 8.95
C SER A 331 16.06 -7.76 9.29
N ASP A 332 15.16 -7.41 10.21
CA ASP A 332 14.08 -8.27 10.70
C ASP A 332 12.87 -8.27 9.75
N ILE A 333 12.80 -7.26 8.87
CA ILE A 333 11.80 -7.21 7.80
C ILE A 333 12.01 -8.37 6.85
N SER A 334 10.90 -8.99 6.42
CA SER A 334 10.92 -10.13 5.51
C SER A 334 11.68 -9.82 4.23
N TYR A 335 12.45 -10.80 3.73
CA TYR A 335 13.30 -10.66 2.55
C TYR A 335 12.58 -9.98 1.37
N ASN A 336 11.34 -10.38 1.07
CA ASN A 336 10.59 -9.85 -0.07
C ASN A 336 10.25 -8.35 0.07
N GLN A 337 9.97 -7.87 1.28
CA GLN A 337 9.61 -6.46 1.52
C GLN A 337 10.82 -5.53 1.50
N ARG A 338 12.02 -6.04 1.72
CA ARG A 338 13.28 -5.29 1.66
C ARG A 338 14.19 -5.72 0.52
N LYS A 339 13.68 -6.52 -0.43
CA LYS A 339 14.44 -7.10 -1.54
C LYS A 339 15.08 -6.00 -2.38
N LEU A 340 14.33 -4.94 -2.67
CA LEU A 340 14.74 -3.84 -3.52
C LEU A 340 14.92 -2.57 -2.69
N ILE A 341 16.08 -1.94 -2.82
CA ILE A 341 16.37 -0.66 -2.17
C ILE A 341 16.87 0.35 -3.20
N PHE A 342 16.46 1.61 -3.04
CA PHE A 342 16.95 2.74 -3.79
C PHE A 342 17.71 3.68 -2.86
N ILE A 343 18.91 4.10 -3.27
CA ILE A 343 19.75 4.99 -2.44
C ILE A 343 19.52 6.44 -2.85
N GLY A 344 18.75 7.17 -2.05
CA GLY A 344 18.42 8.58 -2.26
C GLY A 344 19.22 9.54 -1.37
N GLU A 345 19.11 10.84 -1.64
CA GLU A 345 19.57 11.89 -0.72
C GLU A 345 18.62 12.00 0.48
N ASP A 346 17.32 11.89 0.20
CA ASP A 346 16.24 11.91 1.16
C ASP A 346 15.21 10.82 0.81
N ILE A 347 14.19 10.71 1.66
CA ILE A 347 13.06 9.80 1.50
C ILE A 347 11.95 10.51 0.72
N HIS A 348 11.47 9.83 -0.32
CA HIS A 348 10.39 10.29 -1.20
C HIS A 348 9.27 9.25 -1.27
N SER A 349 8.10 9.68 -1.74
CA SER A 349 6.98 8.76 -1.96
C SER A 349 7.22 7.87 -3.18
N THR A 350 6.94 6.58 -3.01
CA THR A 350 6.96 5.53 -4.04
C THR A 350 5.52 5.14 -4.41
N LYS A 351 5.30 4.72 -5.66
CA LYS A 351 3.96 4.24 -6.09
C LYS A 351 3.74 2.80 -5.68
N SER A 352 4.80 1.99 -5.69
CA SER A 352 4.81 0.64 -5.16
C SER A 352 5.44 0.63 -3.78
N ASN A 353 4.92 -0.21 -2.89
CA ASN A 353 5.55 -0.46 -1.60
C ASN A 353 6.73 -1.47 -1.70
N GLU A 354 7.14 -1.83 -2.93
CA GLU A 354 8.19 -2.83 -3.19
C GLU A 354 9.61 -2.26 -3.19
N ILE A 355 9.79 -0.98 -3.56
CA ILE A 355 11.09 -0.30 -3.51
C ILE A 355 11.21 0.47 -2.21
N VAL A 356 12.20 0.12 -1.39
CA VAL A 356 12.51 0.85 -0.16
C VAL A 356 13.54 1.93 -0.44
N ILE A 357 13.21 3.19 -0.18
CA ILE A 357 14.17 4.29 -0.28
C ILE A 357 14.98 4.39 1.01
N LEU A 358 16.30 4.34 0.88
CA LEU A 358 17.24 4.53 2.00
C LEU A 358 18.08 5.78 1.75
N LYS A 359 18.33 6.54 2.82
CA LYS A 359 19.18 7.73 2.78
C LYS A 359 20.63 7.32 2.75
N LYS A 360 21.38 7.82 1.76
CA LYS A 360 22.80 7.49 1.55
C LYS A 360 23.67 7.70 2.80
N ASN A 361 23.43 8.79 3.54
CA ASN A 361 24.24 9.17 4.70
C ASN A 361 23.67 8.65 6.03
N ASP A 362 22.61 7.85 5.99
CA ASP A 362 21.91 7.37 7.18
C ASP A 362 21.30 5.98 6.92
N LEU A 363 22.16 5.01 6.61
CA LEU A 363 21.77 3.65 6.23
C LEU A 363 21.47 2.77 7.45
N PRO A 364 20.66 1.71 7.30
CA PRO A 364 20.54 0.65 8.31
C PRO A 364 21.89 0.05 8.71
N LEU A 365 22.05 -0.33 9.98
CA LEU A 365 23.35 -0.71 10.55
C LEU A 365 23.93 -2.00 9.99
N ASN A 366 23.08 -2.94 9.60
CA ASN A 366 23.46 -4.33 9.31
C ASN A 366 23.43 -4.68 7.82
N ILE A 367 23.48 -3.67 6.93
CA ILE A 367 23.53 -3.90 5.48
C ILE A 367 24.91 -3.53 4.91
N LYS A 368 25.32 -4.26 3.88
CA LYS A 368 26.63 -4.17 3.23
C LYS A 368 26.45 -3.99 1.74
N PHE A 369 27.41 -3.32 1.14
CA PHE A 369 27.50 -3.08 -0.30
C PHE A 369 28.89 -3.50 -0.81
N PRO A 370 29.04 -3.78 -2.11
CA PRO A 370 30.35 -3.99 -2.72
C PRO A 370 31.27 -2.78 -2.56
N ILE A 371 32.58 -2.99 -2.76
CA ILE A 371 33.57 -1.92 -2.64
C ILE A 371 33.24 -0.80 -3.63
N GLY A 372 33.20 0.45 -3.14
CA GLY A 372 32.84 1.63 -3.93
C GLY A 372 31.36 2.00 -3.87
N HIS A 373 30.50 1.11 -3.38
CA HIS A 373 29.07 1.32 -3.17
C HIS A 373 28.76 1.70 -1.70
N PRO A 374 27.58 2.28 -1.41
CA PRO A 374 26.51 2.65 -2.33
C PRO A 374 26.70 3.98 -3.06
N HIS A 375 26.23 4.04 -4.30
CA HIS A 375 26.09 5.25 -5.07
C HIS A 375 24.72 5.88 -4.88
N LEU A 376 24.67 7.19 -5.08
CA LEU A 376 23.44 7.94 -5.04
C LEU A 376 22.63 7.68 -6.32
N ASN A 377 21.31 7.66 -6.20
CA ASN A 377 20.34 7.45 -7.27
C ASN A 377 20.50 6.11 -7.99
N GLU A 378 20.97 5.09 -7.28
CA GLU A 378 21.15 3.74 -7.79
C GLU A 378 20.27 2.77 -7.01
N ILE A 379 19.74 1.78 -7.73
CA ILE A 379 18.91 0.71 -7.18
C ILE A 379 19.75 -0.54 -6.94
N TYR A 380 19.49 -1.19 -5.82
CA TYR A 380 20.15 -2.40 -5.38
C TYR A 380 19.12 -3.47 -5.05
N THR A 381 19.53 -4.72 -5.17
CA THR A 381 18.75 -5.87 -4.77
C THR A 381 19.51 -6.71 -3.75
N CYS A 382 18.79 -7.23 -2.76
CA CYS A 382 19.35 -8.07 -1.72
C CYS A 382 19.80 -9.42 -2.31
N HIS A 383 21.01 -9.86 -1.95
CA HIS A 383 21.51 -11.17 -2.30
C HIS A 383 20.60 -12.26 -1.70
N PRO A 384 20.22 -13.31 -2.46
CA PRO A 384 19.23 -14.31 -2.04
C PRO A 384 19.65 -15.10 -0.80
N HIS A 385 20.94 -15.44 -0.71
CA HIS A 385 21.49 -16.19 0.42
C HIS A 385 22.26 -15.35 1.46
N LYS A 386 22.89 -14.24 1.06
CA LYS A 386 23.60 -13.31 1.95
C LYS A 386 22.71 -12.09 2.21
N GLN A 387 21.67 -12.25 3.06
CA GLN A 387 20.61 -11.25 3.19
C GLN A 387 21.01 -9.90 3.83
N ASN A 388 22.27 -9.72 4.19
CA ASN A 388 22.85 -8.43 4.57
C ASN A 388 23.60 -7.74 3.42
N LEU A 389 23.78 -8.38 2.26
CA LEU A 389 24.52 -7.86 1.11
C LEU A 389 23.56 -7.39 0.02
N TYR A 390 23.69 -6.12 -0.38
CA TYR A 390 22.92 -5.51 -1.44
C TYR A 390 23.81 -5.24 -2.66
N LEU A 391 23.40 -5.77 -3.81
CA LEU A 391 24.15 -5.72 -5.06
C LEU A 391 23.47 -4.73 -6.03
N PRO A 392 24.24 -3.95 -6.82
CA PRO A 392 23.67 -3.08 -7.84
C PRO A 392 22.78 -3.88 -8.79
N LEU A 393 21.55 -3.42 -9.04
CA LEU A 393 20.59 -4.17 -9.87
C LEU A 393 21.11 -4.42 -11.29
N LYS A 394 21.85 -3.44 -11.84
CA LYS A 394 22.41 -3.52 -13.20
C LYS A 394 23.44 -4.65 -13.35
N ASP A 395 24.19 -4.95 -12.29
CA ASP A 395 25.26 -5.95 -12.28
C ASP A 395 24.84 -7.23 -11.53
N TYR A 396 23.59 -7.32 -11.04
CA TYR A 396 23.15 -8.34 -10.09
C TYR A 396 23.37 -9.77 -10.61
N SER A 397 22.93 -10.06 -11.83
CA SER A 397 23.07 -11.39 -12.44
C SER A 397 24.54 -11.78 -12.64
N GLU A 398 25.38 -10.81 -13.00
CA GLU A 398 26.82 -11.02 -13.18
C GLU A 398 27.52 -11.26 -11.83
N GLU A 399 27.20 -10.48 -10.81
CA GLU A 399 27.76 -10.62 -9.46
C GLU A 399 27.39 -11.98 -8.84
N LEU A 400 26.13 -12.42 -8.95
CA LEU A 400 25.72 -13.75 -8.47
C LEU A 400 26.39 -14.88 -9.25
N PHE A 401 26.53 -14.71 -10.57
CA PHE A 401 27.23 -15.65 -11.42
C PHE A 401 28.69 -15.79 -10.97
N LEU A 402 29.41 -14.68 -10.79
CA LEU A 402 30.79 -14.67 -10.34
C LEU A 402 30.95 -15.23 -8.92
N ASP A 403 30.05 -14.90 -7.99
CA ASP A 403 30.06 -15.45 -6.62
C ASP A 403 29.96 -16.98 -6.65
N ARG A 404 29.07 -17.53 -7.48
CA ARG A 404 28.90 -18.97 -7.66
C ARG A 404 30.13 -19.63 -8.32
N ILE A 405 30.72 -19.02 -9.36
CA ILE A 405 31.97 -19.49 -9.97
C ILE A 405 33.11 -19.55 -8.95
N ASN A 406 33.24 -18.49 -8.14
CA ASN A 406 34.31 -18.37 -7.15
C ASN A 406 34.15 -19.40 -6.04
N GLU A 407 32.93 -19.58 -5.53
CA GLU A 407 32.66 -20.60 -4.51
C GLU A 407 32.92 -22.01 -5.05
N PHE A 408 32.46 -22.32 -6.27
CA PHE A 408 32.73 -23.62 -6.87
C PHE A 408 34.23 -23.86 -7.05
N SER A 409 34.95 -22.85 -7.56
CA SER A 409 36.40 -22.93 -7.72
C SER A 409 37.12 -23.17 -6.39
N TYR A 410 36.64 -22.59 -5.30
CA TYR A 410 37.18 -22.82 -3.96
C TYR A 410 36.87 -24.23 -3.45
N LEU A 411 35.63 -24.70 -3.62
CA LEU A 411 35.25 -26.08 -3.31
C LEU A 411 36.14 -27.08 -4.05
N LEU A 412 36.34 -26.91 -5.36
CA LEU A 412 37.19 -27.78 -6.17
C LEU A 412 38.65 -27.81 -5.68
N GLN A 413 39.18 -26.66 -5.24
CA GLN A 413 40.52 -26.60 -4.65
C GLN A 413 40.61 -27.41 -3.35
N CYS A 414 39.63 -27.29 -2.46
CA CYS A 414 39.58 -28.04 -1.20
C CYS A 414 39.36 -29.54 -1.41
N LEU A 415 38.75 -29.93 -2.54
CA LEU A 415 38.65 -31.32 -2.99
C LEU A 415 39.95 -31.90 -3.60
N GLY A 416 41.03 -31.12 -3.58
CA GLY A 416 42.36 -31.56 -4.03
C GLY A 416 42.57 -31.41 -5.53
N ALA A 417 42.05 -30.32 -6.14
CA ALA A 417 42.35 -29.99 -7.53
C ALA A 417 43.87 -29.87 -7.74
N LYS A 418 44.37 -30.55 -8.78
CA LYS A 418 45.73 -30.43 -9.31
C LYS A 418 45.80 -29.45 -10.46
N SER A 419 44.74 -29.40 -11.27
CA SER A 419 44.58 -28.38 -12.32
C SER A 419 43.13 -27.91 -12.33
N LEU A 420 42.94 -26.62 -12.55
CA LEU A 420 41.63 -26.01 -12.75
C LEU A 420 41.72 -25.06 -13.95
N GLU A 421 40.85 -25.29 -14.93
CA GLU A 421 40.71 -24.49 -16.12
C GLU A 421 39.30 -23.91 -16.17
N ILE A 422 39.20 -22.59 -16.30
CA ILE A 422 37.96 -21.84 -16.41
C ILE A 422 37.98 -21.17 -17.78
N SER A 423 36.94 -21.38 -18.56
CA SER A 423 36.82 -20.78 -19.89
C SER A 423 35.40 -20.33 -20.16
N SER A 424 35.24 -19.17 -20.79
CA SER A 424 33.95 -18.71 -21.29
C SER A 424 33.50 -19.57 -22.47
N SER A 425 32.29 -20.11 -22.42
CA SER A 425 31.62 -20.67 -23.60
C SER A 425 31.27 -19.51 -24.54
N LYS A 426 31.54 -19.63 -25.85
CA LYS A 426 31.15 -18.60 -26.81
C LYS A 426 29.64 -18.68 -27.03
N SER A 427 28.88 -17.73 -26.49
CA SER A 427 27.50 -17.51 -26.92
C SER A 427 27.49 -16.72 -28.24
N ASN A 428 27.39 -17.42 -29.37
CA ASN A 428 26.95 -16.79 -30.61
C ASN A 428 25.43 -16.72 -30.58
N SER A 429 24.85 -15.61 -30.11
CA SER A 429 23.46 -15.30 -30.43
C SER A 429 23.38 -14.69 -31.83
N SER A 430 23.28 -15.55 -32.84
CA SER A 430 22.76 -15.14 -34.14
C SER A 430 21.56 -16.00 -34.47
N ASP A 431 20.38 -15.38 -34.46
CA ASP A 431 19.18 -15.90 -35.12
C ASP A 431 19.50 -16.14 -36.60
N GLN A 432 19.92 -17.35 -36.95
CA GLN A 432 19.81 -17.88 -38.31
C GLN A 432 19.44 -19.36 -38.28
N LYS A 433 18.17 -19.62 -38.62
CA LYS A 433 17.66 -20.93 -39.03
C LYS A 433 18.57 -21.53 -40.12
N ALA A 434 19.04 -22.77 -39.93
CA ALA A 434 19.21 -23.76 -41.00
C ALA A 434 19.56 -25.16 -40.45
N THR A 435 18.53 -26.00 -40.36
CA THR A 435 18.46 -27.45 -40.67
C THR A 435 19.66 -28.40 -40.53
N SER A 436 19.31 -29.58 -39.99
CA SER A 436 19.81 -30.96 -40.27
C SER A 436 21.22 -31.30 -39.80
N SER A 437 21.52 -32.48 -39.23
CA SER A 437 20.78 -33.72 -39.01
C SER A 437 21.49 -34.50 -37.89
N THR A 438 20.73 -35.34 -37.19
CA THR A 438 21.22 -36.41 -36.32
C THR A 438 22.35 -37.23 -36.93
N GLU A 439 23.40 -37.50 -36.15
CA GLU A 439 23.91 -38.86 -35.94
C GLU A 439 24.74 -38.91 -34.65
N VAL A 440 24.33 -39.83 -33.78
CA VAL A 440 25.04 -40.23 -32.57
C VAL A 440 26.16 -41.15 -33.02
N ASP A 441 27.41 -40.76 -32.80
CA ASP A 441 28.48 -41.72 -32.55
C ASP A 441 29.57 -41.15 -31.65
N ALA A 442 29.98 -41.99 -30.71
CA ALA A 442 30.87 -41.69 -29.62
C ALA A 442 32.30 -41.34 -30.10
N LYS A 443 32.72 -40.11 -29.86
CA LYS A 443 34.06 -39.67 -29.44
C LYS A 443 34.03 -38.15 -29.27
N ILE A 444 33.92 -37.70 -28.02
CA ILE A 444 34.06 -36.29 -27.66
C ILE A 444 35.55 -35.95 -27.72
N ASP A 445 36.05 -35.66 -28.92
CA ASP A 445 37.33 -34.99 -29.17
C ASP A 445 37.03 -33.51 -29.45
N TYR A 446 36.87 -32.68 -28.40
CA TYR A 446 36.86 -31.23 -28.57
C TYR A 446 38.29 -30.73 -28.77
N LYS A 447 38.67 -30.58 -30.04
CA LYS A 447 39.92 -29.96 -30.46
C LYS A 447 39.83 -28.44 -30.24
N ILE A 448 40.31 -27.98 -29.10
CA ILE A 448 40.43 -26.54 -28.77
C ILE A 448 41.56 -25.95 -29.61
N ASN A 449 41.22 -25.29 -30.73
CA ASN A 449 42.17 -24.49 -31.50
C ASN A 449 42.29 -23.10 -30.86
N SER A 450 43.32 -22.92 -30.03
CA SER A 450 43.81 -21.61 -29.60
C SER A 450 44.50 -20.89 -30.76
N ALA A 451 43.76 -20.12 -31.56
CA ALA A 451 44.31 -19.23 -32.57
C ALA A 451 44.06 -17.78 -32.18
N HIS A 452 45.13 -17.05 -31.87
CA HIS A 452 45.14 -15.60 -31.70
C HIS A 452 44.61 -14.92 -32.97
N VAL A 453 43.53 -14.16 -32.86
CA VAL A 453 43.07 -13.27 -33.93
C VAL A 453 42.91 -11.87 -33.35
N ASN A 454 43.79 -10.97 -33.78
CA ASN A 454 43.64 -9.53 -33.62
C ASN A 454 42.44 -9.06 -34.43
N TYR A 455 41.49 -8.36 -33.82
CA TYR A 455 40.46 -7.61 -34.53
C TYR A 455 40.53 -6.13 -34.15
N LYS A 456 40.79 -5.29 -35.16
CA LYS A 456 40.47 -3.86 -35.16
C LYS A 456 39.04 -3.73 -35.69
N GLY A 457 38.17 -3.03 -34.96
CA GLY A 457 36.83 -2.67 -35.40
C GLY A 457 36.21 -1.63 -34.46
N GLU A 458 35.69 -0.55 -35.04
CA GLU A 458 35.26 0.69 -34.40
C GLU A 458 33.93 0.58 -33.62
N ASN A 459 33.86 1.37 -32.54
CA ASN A 459 32.73 1.85 -31.74
C ASN A 459 31.32 1.30 -31.99
N THR A 460 30.87 0.45 -31.06
CA THR A 460 29.50 0.44 -30.49
C THR A 460 29.59 -0.05 -29.04
N GLU A 461 28.95 0.62 -28.09
CA GLU A 461 29.13 0.47 -26.63
C GLU A 461 28.92 -0.96 -26.05
N ASN A 462 28.34 -1.89 -26.81
CA ASN A 462 28.19 -3.30 -26.43
C ASN A 462 29.51 -4.10 -26.34
N THR A 463 30.64 -3.56 -26.80
CA THR A 463 31.94 -4.27 -26.78
C THR A 463 32.70 -4.22 -25.45
N LEU A 464 32.32 -3.34 -24.50
CA LEU A 464 33.03 -3.19 -23.23
C LEU A 464 32.70 -4.31 -22.22
N ILE A 465 31.45 -4.76 -22.19
CA ILE A 465 30.96 -5.81 -21.27
C ILE A 465 31.49 -7.19 -21.71
N ASP A 466 31.47 -7.46 -23.02
CA ASP A 466 32.02 -8.69 -23.61
C ASP A 466 33.56 -8.78 -23.49
N GLY A 467 34.23 -7.69 -23.09
CA GLY A 467 35.65 -7.68 -22.71
C GLY A 467 35.92 -8.09 -21.26
N LYS A 468 34.98 -7.83 -20.32
CA LYS A 468 35.13 -8.14 -18.88
C LYS A 468 35.02 -9.63 -18.57
N LEU A 469 34.22 -10.38 -19.33
CA LEU A 469 33.90 -11.80 -19.04
C LEU A 469 34.64 -12.81 -19.93
N LYS A 470 35.50 -12.34 -20.84
CA LYS A 470 36.43 -13.20 -21.61
C LYS A 470 37.60 -13.61 -20.74
N ILE A 471 37.32 -14.50 -19.79
CA ILE A 471 38.32 -15.07 -18.91
C ILE A 471 38.63 -16.49 -19.36
N SER A 472 39.88 -16.71 -19.72
CA SER A 472 40.49 -18.04 -19.76
C SER A 472 41.53 -18.10 -18.64
N LYS A 473 41.21 -18.80 -17.55
CA LYS A 473 42.09 -18.93 -16.39
C LYS A 473 42.50 -20.39 -16.27
N LYS A 474 43.80 -20.67 -16.33
CA LYS A 474 44.34 -22.00 -16.02
C LYS A 474 45.24 -21.89 -14.81
N GLN A 475 44.96 -22.70 -13.79
CA GLN A 475 45.71 -22.76 -12.55
C GLN A 475 46.17 -24.20 -12.32
N VAL A 476 47.43 -24.34 -11.91
CA VAL A 476 48.01 -25.62 -11.53
C VAL A 476 48.37 -25.54 -10.07
N PHE A 477 47.98 -26.55 -9.32
CA PHE A 477 48.14 -26.63 -7.87
C PHE A 477 48.97 -27.85 -7.50
N LYS A 478 49.51 -27.82 -6.28
CA LYS A 478 50.13 -28.97 -5.65
C LYS A 478 49.36 -29.28 -4.36
N PRO A 479 48.18 -29.91 -4.45
CA PRO A 479 47.40 -30.23 -3.27
C PRO A 479 48.18 -31.18 -2.36
N VAL A 480 48.13 -30.92 -1.06
CA VAL A 480 48.85 -31.70 -0.03
C VAL A 480 47.93 -32.23 1.07
N LYS A 481 46.70 -31.72 1.14
CA LYS A 481 45.70 -32.12 2.12
C LYS A 481 44.74 -33.12 1.49
N ALA A 482 44.19 -34.02 2.30
CA ALA A 482 43.09 -34.88 1.89
C ALA A 482 41.88 -34.02 1.47
N PRO A 483 41.09 -34.45 0.46
CA PRO A 483 39.89 -33.74 0.02
C PRO A 483 38.90 -33.51 1.17
N PHE A 484 38.36 -32.29 1.29
CA PHE A 484 37.35 -31.94 2.30
C PHE A 484 36.37 -30.88 1.80
N VAL A 485 35.25 -30.73 2.48
CA VAL A 485 34.24 -29.69 2.22
C VAL A 485 34.46 -28.53 3.19
N PRO A 486 34.70 -27.31 2.72
CA PRO A 486 34.73 -26.11 3.56
C PRO A 486 33.40 -25.86 4.28
N THR A 487 33.45 -25.32 5.49
CA THR A 487 32.26 -25.07 6.33
C THR A 487 31.48 -23.81 5.96
N ASN A 488 32.07 -22.91 5.17
CA ASN A 488 31.56 -21.56 4.90
C ASN A 488 31.02 -21.37 3.47
N LEU A 489 30.48 -22.42 2.86
CA LEU A 489 29.92 -22.37 1.51
C LEU A 489 28.44 -21.93 1.56
N ILE A 490 28.02 -21.10 0.60
CA ILE A 490 26.65 -20.58 0.50
C ILE A 490 25.86 -21.34 -0.57
N TRP A 491 26.40 -21.45 -1.78
CA TRP A 491 25.75 -22.06 -2.94
C TRP A 491 25.76 -23.59 -2.88
N TYR A 492 26.81 -24.20 -2.35
CA TYR A 492 26.95 -25.66 -2.22
C TYR A 492 25.73 -26.35 -1.59
N HIS A 493 25.15 -25.78 -0.54
CA HIS A 493 24.01 -26.38 0.17
C HIS A 493 22.73 -26.41 -0.69
N SER A 494 22.66 -25.57 -1.72
CA SER A 494 21.51 -25.49 -2.64
C SER A 494 21.70 -26.27 -3.94
N ASP A 495 22.92 -26.70 -4.26
CA ASP A 495 23.25 -27.34 -5.55
C ASP A 495 23.52 -28.85 -5.41
N LEU A 496 22.55 -29.66 -5.83
CA LEU A 496 22.63 -31.13 -5.78
C LEU A 496 23.75 -31.71 -6.65
N ASN A 497 24.12 -31.03 -7.75
CA ASN A 497 25.21 -31.51 -8.61
C ASN A 497 26.55 -31.35 -7.90
N TRP A 498 26.74 -30.24 -7.17
CA TRP A 498 27.95 -30.02 -6.38
C TRP A 498 28.05 -31.00 -5.23
N GLN A 499 26.95 -31.28 -4.53
CA GLN A 499 26.89 -32.29 -3.46
C GLN A 499 27.25 -33.68 -3.99
N ARG A 500 26.69 -34.07 -5.14
CA ARG A 500 27.01 -35.34 -5.77
C ARG A 500 28.48 -35.43 -6.21
N LEU A 501 29.05 -34.35 -6.75
CA LEU A 501 30.47 -34.30 -7.10
C LEU A 501 31.35 -34.51 -5.87
N VAL A 502 31.03 -33.83 -4.76
CA VAL A 502 31.71 -33.98 -3.47
C VAL A 502 31.65 -35.42 -3.00
N ASP A 503 30.46 -36.04 -2.96
CA ASP A 503 30.30 -37.42 -2.52
C ASP A 503 31.13 -38.40 -3.38
N GLN A 504 31.10 -38.22 -4.70
CA GLN A 504 31.89 -39.05 -5.61
C GLN A 504 33.38 -38.86 -5.38
N ARG A 505 33.83 -37.64 -5.13
CA ARG A 505 35.23 -37.30 -4.91
C ARG A 505 35.76 -37.80 -3.57
N LEU A 506 35.01 -37.60 -2.48
CA LEU A 506 35.38 -38.07 -1.13
C LEU A 506 35.44 -39.60 -1.06
N ASN A 507 34.58 -40.29 -1.82
CA ASN A 507 34.63 -41.76 -1.95
C ASN A 507 35.69 -42.27 -2.94
N GLY A 508 36.52 -41.38 -3.52
CA GLY A 508 37.65 -41.74 -4.41
C GLY A 508 37.27 -42.09 -5.85
N ASN A 509 36.05 -41.79 -6.29
CA ASN A 509 35.50 -42.29 -7.56
C ASN A 509 35.73 -41.36 -8.76
N ILE A 510 36.34 -40.19 -8.56
CA ILE A 510 36.51 -39.16 -9.61
C ILE A 510 37.92 -38.56 -9.59
N MET A 511 38.52 -38.51 -10.78
CA MET A 511 39.83 -37.91 -11.07
C MET A 511 39.74 -36.64 -11.92
N ALA A 512 38.64 -36.43 -12.63
CA ALA A 512 38.38 -35.23 -13.41
C ALA A 512 36.89 -34.95 -13.50
N HIS A 513 36.51 -33.68 -13.57
CA HIS A 513 35.12 -33.24 -13.73
C HIS A 513 35.04 -32.01 -14.64
N ASN A 514 33.90 -31.84 -15.27
CA ASN A 514 33.57 -30.62 -16.01
C ASN A 514 32.17 -30.14 -15.62
N GLU A 515 32.07 -28.87 -15.24
CA GLU A 515 30.81 -28.22 -14.87
C GLU A 515 30.57 -26.99 -15.76
N ILE A 516 29.33 -26.81 -16.20
CA ILE A 516 28.89 -25.59 -16.87
C ILE A 516 28.03 -24.80 -15.89
N ILE A 517 28.50 -23.63 -15.49
CA ILE A 517 27.75 -22.68 -14.69
C ILE A 517 27.22 -21.61 -15.63
N SER A 518 25.94 -21.25 -15.49
CA SER A 518 25.26 -20.24 -16.30
C SER A 518 24.67 -19.13 -15.43
N SER A 519 24.73 -17.88 -15.91
CA SER A 519 24.12 -16.74 -15.23
C SER A 519 22.60 -16.87 -15.12
N SER A 520 21.94 -17.55 -16.07
CA SER A 520 20.48 -17.74 -16.05
C SER A 520 20.00 -18.65 -14.91
N GLN A 521 20.89 -19.46 -14.32
CA GLN A 521 20.57 -20.33 -13.19
C GLN A 521 20.49 -19.56 -11.86
N SER A 522 20.98 -18.32 -11.82
CA SER A 522 21.05 -17.49 -10.61
C SER A 522 20.08 -16.30 -10.65
N GLU A 523 19.29 -16.14 -11.72
CA GLU A 523 18.35 -15.02 -11.89
C GLU A 523 17.12 -15.18 -10.98
N ASN A 524 16.97 -14.25 -10.03
CA ASN A 524 15.86 -14.21 -9.07
C ASN A 524 14.94 -12.99 -9.26
N ILE A 525 15.05 -12.29 -10.40
CA ILE A 525 14.21 -11.15 -10.77
C ILE A 525 13.65 -11.40 -12.17
N SER A 526 12.32 -11.44 -12.25
CA SER A 526 11.60 -11.66 -13.50
C SER A 526 11.61 -10.43 -14.40
N SER A 527 11.39 -10.65 -15.70
CA SER A 527 11.21 -9.56 -16.67
C SER A 527 9.99 -8.67 -16.37
N HIS A 528 9.00 -9.18 -15.63
CA HIS A 528 7.85 -8.39 -15.20
C HIS A 528 8.21 -7.45 -14.05
N GLU A 529 8.90 -7.94 -13.02
CA GLU A 529 9.41 -7.13 -11.91
C GLU A 529 10.33 -6.01 -12.44
N LEU A 530 11.24 -6.31 -13.37
CA LEU A 530 12.11 -5.29 -13.98
C LEU A 530 11.33 -4.16 -14.68
N LYS A 531 10.20 -4.47 -15.33
CA LYS A 531 9.34 -3.46 -15.97
C LYS A 531 8.63 -2.58 -14.93
N GLN A 532 8.22 -3.16 -13.81
CA GLN A 532 7.58 -2.40 -12.72
C GLN A 532 8.59 -1.45 -12.08
N ILE A 533 9.80 -1.93 -11.80
CA ILE A 533 10.91 -1.12 -11.30
C ILE A 533 11.23 0.03 -12.25
N ASP A 534 11.33 -0.23 -13.56
CA ASP A 534 11.57 0.81 -14.56
C ASP A 534 10.46 1.86 -14.60
N ALA A 535 9.20 1.43 -14.53
CA ALA A 535 8.06 2.35 -14.48
C ALA A 535 8.06 3.23 -13.22
N GLU A 536 8.45 2.67 -12.07
CA GLU A 536 8.55 3.41 -10.82
C GLU A 536 9.71 4.42 -10.83
N LEU A 537 10.89 4.02 -11.30
CA LEU A 537 12.05 4.91 -11.40
C LEU A 537 11.80 6.08 -12.36
N LYS A 538 11.06 5.87 -13.45
CA LYS A 538 10.60 6.93 -14.36
C LYS A 538 9.80 8.03 -13.65
N LEU A 539 9.09 7.67 -12.58
CA LEU A 539 8.27 8.60 -11.81
C LEU A 539 9.04 9.22 -10.65
N LEU A 540 9.89 8.42 -9.98
CA LEU A 540 10.66 8.85 -8.82
C LEU A 540 11.78 9.84 -9.19
N LEU A 541 12.58 9.52 -10.21
CA LEU A 541 13.81 10.26 -10.52
C LEU A 541 13.57 11.73 -10.90
N PRO A 542 12.54 12.08 -11.70
CA PRO A 542 12.20 13.47 -11.95
C PRO A 542 11.86 14.27 -10.68
N LYS A 543 11.18 13.65 -9.69
CA LYS A 543 10.83 14.32 -8.42
C LYS A 543 12.05 14.78 -7.64
N ILE A 544 13.15 14.05 -7.77
CA ILE A 544 14.42 14.33 -7.09
C ILE A 544 15.42 15.09 -7.97
N GLY A 545 14.96 15.66 -9.09
CA GLY A 545 15.80 16.47 -9.99
C GLY A 545 16.79 15.67 -10.84
N VAL A 546 16.59 14.35 -10.95
CA VAL A 546 17.43 13.44 -11.75
C VAL A 546 16.76 13.19 -13.10
N THR A 547 17.47 13.50 -14.19
CA THR A 547 16.99 13.20 -15.55
C THR A 547 17.11 11.72 -15.84
N TYR A 548 15.97 11.06 -16.08
CA TYR A 548 15.93 9.64 -16.41
C TYR A 548 16.15 9.39 -17.91
N ASN A 549 17.30 8.83 -18.27
CA ASN A 549 17.60 8.37 -19.63
C ASN A 549 17.19 6.90 -19.80
N GLY A 550 15.88 6.67 -19.77
CA GLY A 550 15.24 5.37 -19.59
C GLY A 550 15.35 4.32 -20.70
N GLU A 551 16.29 4.44 -21.64
CA GLU A 551 16.37 3.51 -22.77
C GLU A 551 17.52 2.48 -22.66
N ASN A 552 18.52 2.67 -21.77
CA ASN A 552 19.78 1.94 -21.90
C ASN A 552 20.35 1.17 -20.68
N GLU A 553 19.84 1.29 -19.44
CA GLU A 553 20.58 0.75 -18.26
C GLU A 553 19.95 -0.46 -17.52
N ILE A 554 18.63 -0.55 -17.34
CA ILE A 554 18.00 -1.66 -16.59
C ILE A 554 17.62 -2.84 -17.51
N ALA A 555 17.26 -2.54 -18.77
CA ALA A 555 16.82 -3.54 -19.75
C ALA A 555 17.98 -4.31 -20.41
N THR A 556 19.22 -3.83 -20.30
CA THR A 556 20.42 -4.37 -20.95
C THR A 556 21.09 -5.50 -20.16
N SER A 557 20.94 -5.55 -18.84
CA SER A 557 21.50 -6.63 -18.00
C SER A 557 20.86 -8.00 -18.25
N SER A 558 19.61 -8.03 -18.74
CA SER A 558 18.81 -9.25 -18.92
C SER A 558 18.97 -9.99 -20.25
N LYS A 559 19.75 -9.48 -21.21
CA LYS A 559 19.76 -10.03 -22.59
C LYS A 559 20.88 -11.04 -22.87
N ASN A 560 21.95 -11.08 -22.09
CA ASN A 560 23.10 -11.92 -22.37
C ASN A 560 23.28 -12.98 -21.27
N THR A 561 22.97 -14.23 -21.60
CA THR A 561 23.31 -15.38 -20.76
C THR A 561 24.80 -15.68 -20.90
N HIS A 562 25.52 -15.69 -19.78
CA HIS A 562 26.93 -16.02 -19.72
C HIS A 562 27.10 -17.43 -19.18
N GLU A 563 27.90 -18.25 -19.88
CA GLU A 563 28.19 -19.62 -19.47
C GLU A 563 29.69 -19.83 -19.38
N TRP A 564 30.17 -20.30 -18.23
CA TRP A 564 31.57 -20.67 -18.04
C TRP A 564 31.69 -22.16 -17.78
N ILE A 565 32.69 -22.75 -18.40
CA ILE A 565 33.04 -24.15 -18.31
C ILE A 565 34.23 -24.25 -17.34
N LEU A 566 34.05 -24.97 -16.23
CA LEU A 566 35.10 -25.27 -15.27
C LEU A 566 35.50 -26.73 -15.43
N THR A 567 36.73 -26.94 -15.92
CA THR A 567 37.34 -28.26 -16.02
C THR A 567 38.38 -28.43 -14.94
N VAL A 568 38.25 -29.48 -14.14
CA VAL A 568 39.16 -29.78 -13.02
C VAL A 568 39.75 -31.16 -13.18
N GLU A 569 41.05 -31.29 -12.89
CA GLU A 569 41.71 -32.56 -12.65
C GLU A 569 42.14 -32.61 -11.19
N PHE A 570 41.82 -33.68 -10.50
CA PHE A 570 42.18 -33.90 -9.12
C PHE A 570 43.47 -34.71 -9.00
N GLU A 571 44.20 -34.50 -7.89
CA GLU A 571 45.25 -35.43 -7.51
C GLU A 571 44.64 -36.72 -6.93
N ASP A 572 45.36 -37.83 -7.05
CA ASP A 572 44.89 -39.11 -6.50
C ASP A 572 44.69 -38.98 -5.00
N VAL A 573 43.54 -39.45 -4.48
CA VAL A 573 43.26 -39.41 -3.04
C VAL A 573 44.33 -40.16 -2.26
N GLU A 574 44.88 -41.24 -2.83
CA GLU A 574 45.96 -42.02 -2.23
C GLU A 574 47.25 -41.19 -2.04
N ASN A 575 47.54 -40.28 -2.97
CA ASN A 575 48.70 -39.38 -2.92
C ASN A 575 48.50 -38.22 -1.92
N LEU A 576 47.26 -38.00 -1.47
CA LEU A 576 46.86 -36.92 -0.56
C LEU A 576 46.68 -37.39 0.89
N GLN A 577 46.88 -38.69 1.16
CA GLN A 577 46.89 -39.22 2.52
C GLN A 577 48.24 -38.95 3.19
N PRO A 578 48.29 -38.56 4.48
CA PRO A 578 49.55 -38.51 5.21
C PRO A 578 50.20 -39.90 5.20
N ASN A 579 51.49 -39.96 4.84
CA ASN A 579 52.28 -41.18 4.68
C ASN A 579 51.90 -42.28 5.70
N LYS A 580 51.36 -43.40 5.19
CA LYS A 580 51.14 -44.67 5.90
C LYS A 580 52.47 -45.35 6.32
N ASN A 581 53.29 -44.69 7.13
CA ASN A 581 54.55 -45.27 7.62
C ASN A 581 54.71 -45.25 9.14
N ILE A 582 53.62 -45.05 9.88
CA ILE A 582 53.56 -45.41 11.29
C ILE A 582 52.22 -46.13 11.49
N GLU A 583 52.26 -47.25 12.21
CA GLU A 583 51.13 -48.12 12.57
C GLU A 583 50.75 -49.24 11.58
N SER A 584 51.75 -50.02 11.21
CA SER A 584 51.56 -51.47 11.09
C SER A 584 51.46 -52.10 12.49
N LYS A 585 50.22 -52.29 12.99
CA LYS A 585 49.72 -53.30 13.96
C LYS A 585 48.43 -52.71 14.58
N LEU A 586 47.24 -53.09 14.15
CA LEU A 586 46.52 -54.24 14.70
C LEU A 586 45.33 -54.63 13.79
N LEU A 587 44.86 -55.84 14.01
CA LEU A 587 44.10 -56.73 13.13
C LEU A 587 42.58 -56.44 13.07
N ILE A 588 42.01 -56.65 11.88
CA ILE A 588 40.80 -57.46 11.54
C ILE A 588 39.50 -57.24 12.35
N ASP A 589 38.44 -56.92 11.58
CA ASP A 589 36.99 -57.10 11.77
C ASP A 589 36.23 -56.37 12.89
N GLU A 590 35.57 -55.24 12.57
CA GLU A 590 34.23 -54.83 13.08
C GLU A 590 33.54 -53.81 12.13
N ASN A 591 33.12 -54.25 10.93
CA ASN A 591 32.63 -53.36 9.87
C ASN A 591 31.12 -53.03 9.90
N ASN A 592 30.51 -52.89 11.09
CA ASN A 592 29.14 -52.37 11.22
C ASN A 592 28.97 -51.35 12.37
N ASN A 593 29.76 -51.43 13.44
CA ASN A 593 29.70 -50.46 14.55
C ASN A 593 30.28 -49.08 14.17
N ASN A 594 31.35 -49.03 13.36
CA ASN A 594 32.02 -47.77 13.02
C ASN A 594 31.19 -46.82 12.14
N LYS A 595 30.29 -47.35 11.30
CA LYS A 595 29.37 -46.51 10.52
C LYS A 595 28.29 -45.89 11.40
N GLU A 596 27.79 -46.64 12.38
CA GLU A 596 26.79 -46.14 13.33
C GLU A 596 27.40 -45.09 14.26
N ILE A 597 28.64 -45.31 14.74
CA ILE A 597 29.40 -44.35 15.54
C ILE A 597 29.69 -43.07 14.73
N ASP A 598 30.13 -43.15 13.46
CA ASP A 598 30.34 -41.96 12.61
C ASP A 598 29.04 -41.17 12.37
N THR A 599 27.91 -41.85 12.16
CA THR A 599 26.61 -41.17 12.07
C THR A 599 26.16 -40.54 13.39
N ASN A 600 26.52 -41.15 14.52
CA ASN A 600 26.19 -40.66 15.84
C ASN A 600 27.07 -39.46 16.26
N LEU A 601 28.34 -39.45 15.85
CA LEU A 601 29.25 -38.30 16.00
C LEU A 601 28.74 -37.10 15.18
N LYS A 602 28.24 -37.32 13.96
CA LYS A 602 27.61 -36.25 13.14
C LYS A 602 26.36 -35.68 13.78
N LYS A 603 25.46 -36.53 14.30
CA LYS A 603 24.26 -36.09 15.04
C LYS A 603 24.64 -35.30 16.29
N TYR A 604 25.67 -35.74 17.01
CA TYR A 604 26.17 -35.02 18.17
C TYR A 604 26.71 -33.64 17.79
N ARG A 605 27.44 -33.54 16.67
CA ARG A 605 27.93 -32.26 16.13
C ARG A 605 26.80 -31.28 15.81
N GLU A 606 25.75 -31.74 15.14
CA GLU A 606 24.55 -30.93 14.88
C GLU A 606 23.88 -30.49 16.18
N ASP A 607 23.76 -31.40 17.15
CA ASP A 607 23.18 -31.10 18.44
C ASP A 607 23.97 -30.04 19.22
N VAL A 608 25.32 -30.07 19.17
CA VAL A 608 26.17 -29.03 19.78
C VAL A 608 25.98 -27.69 19.08
N LEU A 609 25.95 -27.66 17.74
CA LEU A 609 25.70 -26.44 16.97
C LEU A 609 24.37 -25.77 17.33
N VAL A 610 23.33 -26.57 17.56
CA VAL A 610 22.02 -26.07 18.00
C VAL A 610 22.07 -25.55 19.44
N MET A 611 22.83 -26.18 20.35
CA MET A 611 22.93 -25.67 21.73
C MET A 611 23.63 -24.32 21.78
N ILE A 612 24.66 -24.11 20.96
CA ILE A 612 25.43 -22.86 20.98
C ILE A 612 24.90 -21.76 20.04
N GLU A 613 23.72 -21.96 19.42
CA GLU A 613 23.14 -21.04 18.43
C GLU A 613 22.85 -19.65 19.02
N ASP A 614 22.58 -19.59 20.33
CA ASP A 614 22.17 -18.38 21.02
C ASP A 614 23.36 -17.50 21.45
N ASP A 615 24.31 -18.03 22.23
CA ASP A 615 25.40 -17.25 22.83
C ASP A 615 26.82 -17.77 22.51
N GLY A 616 26.93 -18.88 21.76
CA GLY A 616 28.22 -19.43 21.33
C GLY A 616 29.03 -20.12 22.44
N ILE A 617 28.47 -20.32 23.63
CA ILE A 617 29.09 -21.07 24.74
C ILE A 617 28.23 -22.29 25.10
N ILE A 618 28.78 -23.21 25.89
CA ILE A 618 28.03 -24.35 26.42
C ILE A 618 27.82 -24.11 27.90
N ASP A 619 26.62 -23.72 28.30
CA ASP A 619 26.27 -23.46 29.70
C ASP A 619 26.02 -24.76 30.50
N ASP A 620 25.74 -24.63 31.82
CA ASP A 620 25.50 -25.79 32.69
C ASP A 620 24.24 -26.59 32.29
N MET A 621 23.20 -25.93 31.77
CA MET A 621 21.97 -26.59 31.34
C MET A 621 22.20 -27.37 30.04
N GLU A 622 22.88 -26.76 29.08
CA GLU A 622 23.26 -27.34 27.79
C GLU A 622 24.26 -28.46 27.96
N ARG A 623 25.26 -28.30 28.85
CA ARG A 623 26.19 -29.37 29.24
C ARG A 623 25.44 -30.60 29.75
N ASN A 624 24.40 -30.40 30.56
CA ASN A 624 23.57 -31.50 31.06
C ASN A 624 22.78 -32.18 29.93
N ILE A 625 22.33 -31.44 28.92
CA ILE A 625 21.62 -31.98 27.74
C ILE A 625 22.61 -32.75 26.85
N LEU A 626 23.77 -32.18 26.56
CA LEU A 626 24.83 -32.77 25.76
C LEU A 626 25.37 -34.05 26.41
N ASN A 627 25.61 -34.06 27.72
CA ASN A 627 26.02 -35.28 28.45
C ASN A 627 25.00 -36.43 28.33
N ARG A 628 23.69 -36.11 28.24
CA ARG A 628 22.65 -37.13 27.98
C ARG A 628 22.72 -37.62 26.53
N LYS A 629 23.01 -36.73 25.58
CA LYS A 629 23.18 -37.06 24.15
C LYS A 629 24.42 -37.93 23.91
N ILE A 630 25.56 -37.64 24.55
CA ILE A 630 26.77 -38.49 24.54
C ILE A 630 26.42 -39.94 24.89
N LYS A 631 25.75 -40.13 26.04
CA LYS A 631 25.32 -41.46 26.52
C LYS A 631 24.31 -42.12 25.58
N ARG A 632 23.37 -41.34 25.02
CA ARG A 632 22.34 -41.83 24.10
C ARG A 632 22.92 -42.30 22.76
N TYR A 633 23.95 -41.63 22.28
CA TYR A 633 24.61 -41.90 21.00
C TYR A 633 25.75 -42.90 21.11
N GLY A 634 26.15 -43.28 22.33
CA GLY A 634 27.22 -44.24 22.57
C GLY A 634 28.58 -43.74 22.09
N ILE A 635 28.78 -42.42 22.04
CA ILE A 635 30.05 -41.79 21.67
C ILE A 635 30.92 -41.57 22.91
N SER A 636 32.24 -41.54 22.74
CA SER A 636 33.16 -41.34 23.86
C SER A 636 33.15 -39.87 24.33
N GLU A 637 33.44 -39.64 25.61
CA GLU A 637 33.57 -38.27 26.15
C GLU A 637 34.74 -37.51 25.48
N GLU A 638 35.80 -38.20 25.06
CA GLU A 638 36.93 -37.61 24.34
C GLU A 638 36.51 -37.13 22.93
N ASP A 639 35.76 -37.93 22.17
CA ASP A 639 35.28 -37.53 20.84
C ASP A 639 34.28 -36.37 20.91
N ALA A 640 33.41 -36.38 21.92
CA ALA A 640 32.48 -35.29 22.19
C ALA A 640 33.23 -33.98 22.50
N LEU A 641 34.28 -34.05 23.32
CA LEU A 641 35.10 -32.89 23.67
C LEU A 641 35.88 -32.34 22.47
N ILE A 642 36.36 -33.19 21.57
CA ILE A 642 37.00 -32.78 20.32
C ILE A 642 36.00 -32.02 19.44
N ILE A 643 34.78 -32.55 19.27
CA ILE A 643 33.72 -31.92 18.47
C ILE A 643 33.32 -30.57 19.05
N GLU A 644 33.10 -30.50 20.36
CA GLU A 644 32.75 -29.25 21.04
C GLU A 644 33.86 -28.20 20.92
N ASN A 645 35.12 -28.59 21.12
CA ASN A 645 36.24 -27.68 20.94
C ASN A 645 36.39 -27.23 19.50
N GLU A 646 36.21 -28.12 18.51
CA GLU A 646 36.25 -27.75 17.08
C GLU A 646 35.18 -26.68 16.78
N ILE A 647 33.96 -26.85 17.30
CA ILE A 647 32.85 -25.91 17.11
C ILE A 647 33.10 -24.59 17.85
N LEU A 648 33.55 -24.64 19.11
CA LEU A 648 33.81 -23.45 19.93
C LEU A 648 35.03 -22.64 19.44
N THR A 649 35.91 -23.24 18.65
CA THR A 649 37.12 -22.59 18.13
C THR A 649 36.99 -22.12 16.67
N THR A 650 35.93 -22.51 15.95
CA THR A 650 35.65 -21.96 14.61
C THR A 650 35.30 -20.47 14.68
N GLY A 651 36.12 -19.63 14.04
CA GLY A 651 35.89 -18.18 13.94
C GLY A 651 36.96 -17.29 14.58
N TYR A 652 37.90 -17.88 15.32
CA TYR A 652 39.02 -17.15 15.93
C TYR A 652 40.33 -17.39 15.18
N ALA A 653 41.15 -16.36 15.06
CA ALA A 653 42.50 -16.46 14.49
C ALA A 653 43.46 -17.19 15.46
N GLU A 654 44.58 -17.73 14.97
CA GLU A 654 45.51 -18.54 15.78
C GLU A 654 46.05 -17.80 17.03
N ASN A 655 46.28 -16.49 16.92
CA ASN A 655 46.63 -15.62 18.04
C ASN A 655 45.50 -15.47 19.07
N GLU A 656 44.25 -15.39 18.61
CA GLU A 656 43.05 -15.31 19.45
C GLU A 656 42.80 -16.66 20.14
N LEU A 657 43.01 -17.78 19.44
CA LEU A 657 42.93 -19.12 20.02
C LEU A 657 43.98 -19.36 21.10
N ASN A 658 45.22 -18.91 20.88
CA ASN A 658 46.27 -18.96 21.90
C ASN A 658 45.89 -18.11 23.12
N TYR A 659 45.23 -16.97 22.93
CA TYR A 659 44.73 -16.14 24.02
C TYR A 659 43.55 -16.77 24.76
N ILE A 660 42.57 -17.34 24.03
CA ILE A 660 41.41 -18.06 24.58
C ILE A 660 41.87 -19.27 25.40
N GLN A 661 42.93 -19.97 24.96
CA GLN A 661 43.49 -21.08 25.69
C GLN A 661 44.02 -20.65 27.07
N GLU A 662 44.75 -19.52 27.16
CA GLU A 662 45.18 -18.99 28.46
C GLU A 662 43.97 -18.57 29.31
N ILE A 663 42.92 -17.98 28.72
CA ILE A 663 41.67 -17.65 29.45
C ILE A 663 41.07 -18.93 30.07
N LYS A 664 40.96 -20.01 29.30
CA LYS A 664 40.43 -21.29 29.76
C LYS A 664 41.27 -21.89 30.90
N GLU A 665 42.60 -21.77 30.84
CA GLU A 665 43.49 -22.21 31.92
C GLU A 665 43.28 -21.42 33.22
N PHE A 666 43.02 -20.11 33.15
CA PHE A 666 42.70 -19.30 34.33
C PHE A 666 41.28 -19.53 34.87
N LEU A 667 40.37 -20.07 34.07
CA LEU A 667 38.98 -20.35 34.46
C LEU A 667 38.78 -21.73 35.10
N GLU A 668 39.78 -22.62 35.09
CA GLU A 668 39.70 -23.93 35.77
C GLU A 668 39.40 -23.80 37.28
N ASP A 669 39.79 -22.68 37.90
CA ASP A 669 39.55 -22.37 39.32
C ASP A 669 38.24 -21.56 39.58
N GLY A 670 37.40 -21.34 38.55
CA GLY A 670 36.04 -20.82 38.69
C GLY A 670 35.89 -19.29 38.76
N GLY A 671 36.92 -18.52 38.41
CA GLY A 671 36.81 -17.06 38.24
C GLY A 671 38.16 -16.34 38.09
N ILE A 672 38.14 -15.14 37.50
CA ILE A 672 39.37 -14.39 37.17
C ILE A 672 39.61 -13.26 38.16
N SER A 673 40.73 -13.32 38.90
CA SER A 673 41.15 -12.27 39.83
C SER A 673 41.72 -11.04 39.13
N ASN A 674 41.79 -9.91 39.84
CA ASN A 674 42.42 -8.68 39.35
C ASN A 674 43.90 -8.83 38.94
N ILE A 675 44.59 -9.86 39.45
CA ILE A 675 45.99 -10.14 39.11
C ILE A 675 46.04 -10.95 37.81
N GLU A 676 45.20 -11.97 37.67
CA GLU A 676 45.07 -12.79 36.46
C GLU A 676 44.57 -11.96 35.29
N ARG A 677 43.68 -10.99 35.52
CA ARG A 677 43.26 -10.02 34.50
C ARG A 677 44.44 -9.26 33.89
N LYS A 678 45.37 -8.79 34.73
CA LYS A 678 46.60 -8.11 34.27
C LYS A 678 47.61 -9.07 33.62
N ILE A 679 47.49 -10.36 33.86
CA ILE A 679 48.29 -11.39 33.18
C ILE A 679 47.70 -11.66 31.80
N LEU A 680 46.37 -11.79 31.70
CA LEU A 680 45.64 -11.92 30.44
C LEU A 680 45.85 -10.71 29.52
N ASP A 681 45.82 -9.48 30.02
CA ASP A 681 46.17 -8.29 29.22
C ASP A 681 47.58 -8.37 28.62
N ARG A 682 48.53 -8.99 29.35
CA ARG A 682 49.89 -9.22 28.85
C ARG A 682 49.95 -10.36 27.84
N TYR A 683 49.12 -11.39 27.98
CA TYR A 683 49.01 -12.47 27.00
C TYR A 683 48.36 -12.01 25.70
N ALA A 684 47.29 -11.22 25.76
CA ALA A 684 46.68 -10.59 24.60
C ALA A 684 47.71 -9.77 23.81
N LEU A 685 48.49 -8.93 24.51
CA LEU A 685 49.60 -8.18 23.90
C LEU A 685 50.71 -9.10 23.35
N LYS A 686 51.06 -10.18 24.06
CA LYS A 686 52.09 -11.15 23.64
C LYS A 686 51.70 -11.89 22.37
N PHE A 687 50.44 -12.28 22.23
CA PHE A 687 49.92 -12.97 21.06
C PHE A 687 49.50 -12.02 19.95
N GLY A 688 49.44 -10.72 20.22
CA GLY A 688 49.03 -9.71 19.23
C GLY A 688 47.53 -9.72 18.96
N VAL A 689 46.73 -9.97 20.00
CA VAL A 689 45.27 -9.81 19.97
C VAL A 689 44.97 -8.32 20.17
N ASP A 690 44.22 -7.73 19.23
CA ASP A 690 43.82 -6.33 19.33
C ASP A 690 42.93 -6.09 20.56
N LYS A 691 42.99 -4.89 21.13
CA LYS A 691 42.30 -4.58 22.38
C LYS A 691 40.77 -4.66 22.25
N ASP A 692 40.21 -4.29 21.11
CA ASP A 692 38.77 -4.38 20.89
C ASP A 692 38.34 -5.85 20.76
N LYS A 693 39.17 -6.66 20.10
CA LYS A 693 38.93 -8.10 19.97
C LYS A 693 39.16 -8.86 21.28
N GLN A 694 40.12 -8.42 22.08
CA GLN A 694 40.35 -8.91 23.45
C GLN A 694 39.08 -8.70 24.30
N ILE A 695 38.47 -7.51 24.24
CA ILE A 695 37.24 -7.20 24.97
C ILE A 695 36.07 -8.07 24.50
N GLU A 696 35.95 -8.30 23.19
CA GLU A 696 34.93 -9.18 22.62
C GLU A 696 35.09 -10.62 23.13
N ILE A 697 36.30 -11.17 23.05
CA ILE A 697 36.63 -12.52 23.54
C ILE A 697 36.39 -12.60 25.06
N ASP A 698 36.84 -11.62 25.82
CA ASP A 698 36.66 -11.59 27.27
C ASP A 698 35.19 -11.61 27.68
N LYS A 699 34.32 -10.86 26.98
CA LYS A 699 32.88 -10.86 27.24
C LYS A 699 32.24 -12.23 27.05
N ILE A 700 32.76 -13.02 26.12
CA ILE A 700 32.23 -14.35 25.81
C ILE A 700 32.72 -15.37 26.82
N PHE A 701 34.01 -15.32 27.20
CA PHE A 701 34.63 -16.39 27.98
C PHE A 701 34.77 -16.12 29.48
N ILE A 702 34.76 -14.87 29.95
CA ILE A 702 35.12 -14.53 31.34
C ILE A 702 33.90 -14.24 32.24
N ASN A 703 32.72 -14.00 31.67
CA ASN A 703 31.47 -13.62 32.36
C ASN A 703 31.65 -12.71 33.60
#